data_AF-A0A2H3JPF7-F1
#
_entry.id   AF-A0A2H3JPF7-F1
#
_cell.length_a   1.000
_cell.length_b   1.000
_cell.length_c   1.000
_cell.angle_alpha   90.00
_cell.angle_beta   90.00
_cell.angle_gamma   90.00
#
_symmetry.space_group_name_H-M   'P 1'
#
loop_
_entity.id
_entity.type
_entity.pdbx_description
1 polymer ?
#
loop_
_entity_poly.entity_id
_entity_poly.type
_entity_poly.pdbx_seq_one_letter_code
_entity_poly.pdbx_strand_id
1 'polypeptide(L)'
;MLHILDLSGQHVKSFEAHTASVTDIAMDVSADWVATASIDGQVVVHSLSTPESQTFNMKRSLRTVALEPNFAKSSTRGVVCGGMAGSLVLHEKGWLGYKETILHSGEGPVWQVRWQGRLIAWANDLGVKIYDTSSQTRITYIDRPADSPRADLFKCTLHWQDDSTLLIAWADQIKVARIRARPRNAPSASAGAPAPFLVEIAAVFQLDCMVAGIVPHPLGGPSTAPAPSSSSSSTHSSQRAASAPAAPTPAPVPTPSAFLLLAYTPPDAALLAGHEATSDRAEQARKAAERPELRIVSRGGEELAADALGIAGFERWGCNDYVLVAVEAGAVARGAGAPGGERFYVVLSPKDVVLARPRDWRDHVAWLLERRRYEEALEEIERQAALGVTLAPGEGVVDAVYIGQKYIEHLVGEGEFAKAARLCPKVCGQDTKRWEDWIFVFAQNHQLQAIIPFIPTESPTLGHLVYEMVLAYLLASDRQALLRTIKGWPKGIYDIPSVIVAVQAELDRAPSSSMNTTTPESVILMECLAELYIMNRQPGKALPYLLRLRRPHVFDLIRENNLFTAVQDQALLLVEFDNELMEKEDGQAEPGQSRAISLLVDHIHSIPIGRVVQQLQSRPYYLYLYLDALFHKDPHFTSDFADIQVKLYADFAPNRLVDYLRASNYYSLEEAYNICNERDMVPEMVFLLGRMGNNKKALTLIIERLGDVNRAIDFAKEQHDDDLWEDLLRYSETRPAFIRGLLENVGAEIDPIRLIRRIKNGLEIPGLKAALIKILQDFNLQTSLLEGCQTILDGDCAELARDLHRNQTGGFLLSAQTSCPICTLPLRQQLHGLALLYLCRHVVHAHCVTSDEAIANQLDYSVGAHQGISGKIALTAMVRAKIPQGCPVCRRKAEGERVQHPRSRTHVHDVPTLA
;
A
#
# COMPACT_ATOMS: atom_id res chain seq x y z
N MET A 1 -20.72 -63.25 3.12
CA MET A 1 -21.41 -61.97 3.36
C MET A 1 -21.39 -61.15 2.08
N LEU A 2 -22.51 -60.54 1.69
CA LEU A 2 -22.59 -59.61 0.57
C LEU A 2 -22.48 -58.18 1.11
N HIS A 3 -21.65 -57.35 0.47
CA HIS A 3 -21.48 -55.94 0.81
C HIS A 3 -21.95 -55.07 -0.34
N ILE A 4 -22.67 -54.00 0.00
CA ILE A 4 -23.15 -52.99 -0.95
C ILE A 4 -22.44 -51.70 -0.62
N LEU A 5 -21.74 -51.18 -1.62
CA LEU A 5 -20.97 -49.95 -1.54
C LEU A 5 -21.57 -48.94 -2.50
N ASP A 6 -21.47 -47.66 -2.18
CA ASP A 6 -21.66 -46.61 -3.17
C ASP A 6 -20.41 -46.46 -4.07
N LEU A 7 -20.47 -45.59 -5.08
CA LEU A 7 -19.36 -45.37 -6.02
C LEU A 7 -18.14 -44.65 -5.39
N SER A 8 -18.27 -44.13 -4.17
CA SER A 8 -17.15 -43.59 -3.39
C SER A 8 -16.43 -44.67 -2.56
N GLY A 9 -16.99 -45.89 -2.54
CA GLY A 9 -16.53 -47.00 -1.71
C GLY A 9 -17.11 -46.98 -0.29
N GLN A 10 -18.06 -46.08 0.01
CA GLN A 10 -18.71 -46.04 1.31
C GLN A 10 -19.68 -47.21 1.44
N HIS A 11 -19.63 -47.89 2.58
CA HIS A 11 -20.51 -49.00 2.90
C HIS A 11 -21.96 -48.53 3.10
N VAL A 12 -22.89 -49.14 2.36
CA VAL A 12 -24.34 -48.85 2.42
C VAL A 12 -25.07 -49.90 3.24
N LYS A 13 -24.87 -51.19 2.91
CA LYS A 13 -25.59 -52.31 3.54
C LYS A 13 -24.81 -53.61 3.40
N SER A 14 -25.01 -54.54 4.34
CA SER A 14 -24.52 -55.90 4.24
C SER A 14 -25.58 -56.91 4.65
N PHE A 15 -25.52 -58.09 4.06
CA PHE A 15 -26.35 -59.23 4.47
C PHE A 15 -25.66 -60.57 4.19
N GLU A 16 -26.02 -61.56 4.99
CA GLU A 16 -25.53 -62.93 4.84
C GLU A 16 -26.47 -63.74 3.95
N ALA A 17 -26.24 -63.71 2.64
CA ALA A 17 -27.05 -64.47 1.68
C ALA A 17 -26.63 -65.96 1.58
N HIS A 18 -25.34 -66.26 1.78
CA HIS A 18 -24.73 -67.53 1.38
C HIS A 18 -23.71 -68.02 2.41
N THR A 19 -23.56 -69.35 2.50
CA THR A 19 -22.55 -70.01 3.33
C THR A 19 -21.23 -70.26 2.59
N ALA A 20 -21.21 -70.03 1.28
CA ALA A 20 -20.05 -70.22 0.42
C ALA A 20 -19.88 -69.05 -0.57
N SER A 21 -18.89 -69.15 -1.46
CA SER A 21 -18.54 -68.08 -2.41
C SER A 21 -19.67 -67.79 -3.40
N VAL A 22 -20.00 -66.50 -3.54
CA VAL A 22 -20.87 -65.98 -4.59
C VAL A 22 -20.11 -65.98 -5.92
N THR A 23 -20.75 -66.47 -6.97
CA THR A 23 -20.17 -66.71 -8.30
C THR A 23 -20.66 -65.73 -9.36
N ASP A 24 -21.87 -65.19 -9.20
CA ASP A 24 -22.45 -64.19 -10.09
C ASP A 24 -23.49 -63.38 -9.31
N ILE A 25 -23.66 -62.13 -9.71
CA ILE A 25 -24.58 -61.18 -9.10
C ILE A 25 -25.34 -60.50 -10.24
N ALA A 26 -26.66 -60.40 -10.12
CA ALA A 26 -27.49 -59.65 -11.04
C ALA A 26 -28.33 -58.65 -10.27
N MET A 27 -28.46 -57.44 -10.80
CA MET A 27 -29.33 -56.40 -10.24
C MET A 27 -30.40 -56.05 -11.24
N ASP A 28 -31.59 -55.70 -10.74
CA ASP A 28 -32.63 -55.16 -11.60
C ASP A 28 -32.32 -53.72 -12.01
N VAL A 29 -33.04 -53.22 -13.02
CA VAL A 29 -32.83 -51.85 -13.54
C VAL A 29 -33.16 -50.74 -12.54
N SER A 30 -33.88 -51.05 -11.45
CA SER A 30 -34.12 -50.09 -10.36
C SER A 30 -32.99 -50.08 -9.33
N ALA A 31 -32.02 -51.00 -9.44
CA ALA A 31 -30.95 -51.26 -8.49
C ALA A 31 -31.44 -51.56 -7.06
N ASP A 32 -32.71 -51.90 -6.89
CA ASP A 32 -33.31 -52.24 -5.60
C ASP A 32 -33.31 -53.75 -5.37
N TRP A 33 -33.33 -54.57 -6.42
CA TRP A 33 -33.37 -56.02 -6.30
C TRP A 33 -32.04 -56.63 -6.72
N VAL A 34 -31.46 -57.45 -5.85
CA VAL A 34 -30.18 -58.13 -6.07
C VAL A 34 -30.38 -59.64 -6.02
N ALA A 35 -30.01 -60.32 -7.09
CA ALA A 35 -29.90 -61.77 -7.16
C ALA A 35 -28.44 -62.20 -7.05
N THR A 36 -28.20 -63.27 -6.30
CA THR A 36 -26.87 -63.83 -6.06
C THR A 36 -26.91 -65.33 -6.30
N ALA A 37 -25.91 -65.87 -6.98
CA ALA A 37 -25.73 -67.30 -7.19
C ALA A 37 -24.47 -67.78 -6.50
N SER A 38 -24.53 -68.88 -5.76
CA SER A 38 -23.41 -69.37 -4.95
C SER A 38 -23.06 -70.83 -5.21
N ILE A 39 -21.83 -71.19 -4.89
CA ILE A 39 -21.37 -72.59 -4.93
C ILE A 39 -22.06 -73.48 -3.89
N ASP A 40 -22.74 -72.90 -2.90
CA ASP A 40 -23.62 -73.62 -1.97
C ASP A 40 -24.89 -74.20 -2.65
N GLY A 41 -25.10 -73.85 -3.93
CA GLY A 41 -26.20 -74.33 -4.74
C GLY A 41 -27.50 -73.57 -4.54
N GLN A 42 -27.45 -72.37 -3.97
CA GLN A 42 -28.62 -71.51 -3.78
C GLN A 42 -28.54 -70.25 -4.65
N VAL A 43 -29.71 -69.82 -5.14
CA VAL A 43 -29.94 -68.44 -5.59
C VAL A 43 -30.67 -67.70 -4.49
N VAL A 44 -30.19 -66.51 -4.12
CA VAL A 44 -30.90 -65.62 -3.20
C VAL A 44 -31.22 -64.31 -3.92
N VAL A 45 -32.49 -63.91 -3.90
CA VAL A 45 -32.99 -62.65 -4.44
C VAL A 45 -33.48 -61.78 -3.28
N HIS A 46 -32.85 -60.63 -3.08
CA HIS A 46 -33.06 -59.76 -1.92
C HIS A 46 -33.40 -58.34 -2.38
N SER A 47 -34.33 -57.67 -1.68
CA SER A 47 -34.60 -56.24 -1.86
C SER A 47 -33.71 -55.39 -0.96
N LEU A 48 -33.23 -54.26 -1.47
CA LEU A 48 -32.39 -53.34 -0.69
C LEU A 48 -33.23 -52.41 0.17
N SER A 49 -34.37 -51.96 -0.36
CA SER A 49 -35.32 -51.06 0.31
C SER A 49 -36.29 -51.77 1.26
N THR A 50 -36.56 -53.06 1.06
CA THR A 50 -37.50 -53.83 1.88
C THR A 50 -36.83 -55.08 2.48
N PRO A 51 -37.39 -55.70 3.53
CA PRO A 51 -36.88 -56.96 4.06
C PRO A 51 -37.23 -58.19 3.20
N GLU A 52 -37.82 -58.02 2.01
CA GLU A 52 -38.20 -59.13 1.13
C GLU A 52 -36.95 -59.90 0.65
N SER A 53 -36.97 -61.23 0.84
CA SER A 53 -35.92 -62.14 0.40
C SER A 53 -36.52 -63.46 -0.08
N GLN A 54 -36.02 -64.00 -1.19
CA GLN A 54 -36.46 -65.28 -1.77
C GLN A 54 -35.24 -66.15 -2.05
N THR A 55 -35.31 -67.43 -1.65
CA THR A 55 -34.20 -68.37 -1.81
C THR A 55 -34.66 -69.57 -2.65
N PHE A 56 -33.87 -69.92 -3.66
CA PHE A 56 -34.10 -71.06 -4.55
C PHE A 56 -32.94 -72.05 -4.39
N ASN A 57 -33.23 -73.28 -3.95
CA ASN A 57 -32.20 -74.31 -3.73
C ASN A 57 -32.11 -75.27 -4.93
N MET A 58 -31.01 -75.20 -5.65
CA MET A 58 -30.75 -75.96 -6.88
C MET A 58 -29.93 -77.24 -6.64
N LYS A 59 -29.59 -77.56 -5.38
CA LYS A 59 -28.89 -78.79 -4.93
C LYS A 59 -27.47 -79.00 -5.47
N ARG A 60 -27.02 -78.22 -6.45
CA ARG A 60 -25.68 -78.29 -7.08
C ARG A 60 -25.11 -76.88 -7.19
N SER A 61 -23.79 -76.77 -7.13
CA SER A 61 -23.06 -75.50 -7.26
C SER A 61 -23.56 -74.69 -8.46
N LEU A 62 -23.97 -73.45 -8.19
CA LEU A 62 -24.37 -72.50 -9.21
C LEU A 62 -23.17 -71.68 -9.70
N ARG A 63 -23.31 -71.13 -10.89
CA ARG A 63 -22.30 -70.28 -11.53
C ARG A 63 -22.85 -68.96 -12.02
N THR A 64 -24.15 -68.88 -12.29
CA THR A 64 -24.74 -67.70 -12.92
C THR A 64 -26.21 -67.54 -12.59
N VAL A 65 -26.65 -66.28 -12.57
CA VAL A 65 -28.04 -65.88 -12.37
C VAL A 65 -28.34 -64.64 -13.20
N ALA A 66 -29.57 -64.52 -13.70
CA ALA A 66 -30.10 -63.28 -14.25
C ALA A 66 -31.55 -63.07 -13.80
N LEU A 67 -31.91 -61.80 -13.62
CA LEU A 67 -33.26 -61.37 -13.28
C LEU A 67 -34.01 -60.97 -14.54
N GLU A 68 -35.33 -61.14 -14.49
CA GLU A 68 -36.22 -60.56 -15.50
C GLU A 68 -36.06 -59.03 -15.54
N PRO A 69 -36.00 -58.41 -16.74
CA PRO A 69 -35.97 -56.96 -16.88
C PRO A 69 -37.17 -56.30 -16.19
N ASN A 70 -36.93 -55.23 -15.44
CA ASN A 70 -37.93 -54.61 -14.56
C ASN A 70 -38.53 -55.58 -13.51
N PHE A 71 -37.71 -56.49 -12.97
CA PHE A 71 -38.09 -57.49 -11.97
C PHE A 71 -39.09 -56.98 -10.92
N ALA A 72 -38.82 -55.81 -10.30
CA ALA A 72 -39.67 -55.22 -9.28
C ALA A 72 -41.12 -54.98 -9.73
N LYS A 73 -41.31 -54.63 -11.00
CA LYS A 73 -42.61 -54.29 -11.62
C LYS A 73 -43.24 -55.44 -12.40
N SER A 74 -42.49 -56.50 -12.68
CA SER A 74 -43.02 -57.64 -13.43
C SER A 74 -43.94 -58.49 -12.55
N SER A 75 -45.04 -58.98 -13.14
CA SER A 75 -45.95 -59.92 -12.47
C SER A 75 -45.32 -61.31 -12.30
N THR A 76 -44.45 -61.71 -13.23
CA THR A 76 -43.76 -63.01 -13.20
C THR A 76 -42.54 -63.01 -12.29
N ARG A 77 -41.96 -61.85 -11.94
CA ARG A 77 -40.72 -61.74 -11.12
C ARG A 77 -39.72 -62.86 -11.47
N GLY A 78 -39.41 -63.00 -12.75
CA GLY A 78 -38.66 -64.14 -13.28
C GLY A 78 -37.20 -64.16 -12.82
N VAL A 79 -36.69 -65.35 -12.50
CA VAL A 79 -35.29 -65.60 -12.15
C VAL A 79 -34.77 -66.78 -12.95
N VAL A 80 -33.71 -66.60 -13.72
CA VAL A 80 -33.05 -67.69 -14.46
C VAL A 80 -31.67 -67.96 -13.87
N CYS A 81 -31.34 -69.23 -13.67
CA CYS A 81 -30.05 -69.62 -13.09
C CYS A 81 -29.51 -70.92 -13.67
N GLY A 82 -28.19 -71.12 -13.51
CA GLY A 82 -27.51 -72.31 -13.99
C GLY A 82 -26.14 -72.49 -13.32
N GLY A 83 -25.55 -73.68 -13.50
CA GLY A 83 -24.23 -74.00 -12.98
C GLY A 83 -23.79 -75.41 -13.30
N MET A 84 -23.18 -76.08 -12.32
CA MET A 84 -22.51 -77.38 -12.51
C MET A 84 -23.45 -78.55 -12.78
N ALA A 85 -24.76 -78.40 -12.52
CA ALA A 85 -25.77 -79.40 -12.90
C ALA A 85 -25.95 -79.51 -14.43
N GLY A 86 -25.49 -78.50 -15.19
CA GLY A 86 -25.69 -78.41 -16.63
C GLY A 86 -27.12 -78.17 -17.08
N SER A 87 -28.02 -77.85 -16.15
CA SER A 87 -29.37 -77.38 -16.43
C SER A 87 -29.47 -75.85 -16.30
N LEU A 88 -30.21 -75.23 -17.21
CA LEU A 88 -30.66 -73.84 -17.10
C LEU A 88 -32.13 -73.83 -16.66
N VAL A 89 -32.40 -73.21 -15.52
CA VAL A 89 -33.71 -73.28 -14.87
C VAL A 89 -34.29 -71.87 -14.73
N LEU A 90 -35.52 -71.68 -15.19
CA LEU A 90 -36.31 -70.46 -15.07
C LEU A 90 -37.38 -70.64 -13.98
N HIS A 91 -37.39 -69.72 -13.02
CA HIS A 91 -38.40 -69.61 -11.98
C HIS A 91 -39.30 -68.41 -12.26
N GLU A 92 -40.61 -68.63 -12.32
CA GLU A 92 -41.61 -67.57 -12.53
C GLU A 92 -42.66 -67.60 -11.42
N LYS A 93 -42.93 -66.45 -10.81
CA LYS A 93 -43.96 -66.26 -9.81
C LYS A 93 -45.35 -66.43 -10.44
N GLY A 94 -46.04 -67.49 -10.04
CA GLY A 94 -47.46 -67.69 -10.28
C GLY A 94 -48.29 -67.43 -9.03
N TRP A 95 -49.57 -67.78 -9.10
CA TRP A 95 -50.52 -67.63 -8.00
C TRP A 95 -50.28 -68.63 -6.84
N LEU A 96 -49.64 -69.78 -7.12
CA LEU A 96 -49.26 -70.82 -6.13
C LEU A 96 -47.77 -70.77 -5.73
N GLY A 97 -47.12 -69.61 -5.92
CA GLY A 97 -45.68 -69.47 -5.73
C GLY A 97 -44.89 -69.62 -7.03
N TYR A 98 -43.59 -69.91 -6.94
CA TYR A 98 -42.73 -69.98 -8.11
C TYR A 98 -42.89 -71.32 -8.86
N LYS A 99 -43.20 -71.23 -10.15
CA LYS A 99 -43.17 -72.34 -11.11
C LYS A 99 -41.74 -72.48 -11.64
N GLU A 100 -41.23 -73.71 -11.65
CA GLU A 100 -39.94 -74.06 -12.20
C GLU A 100 -40.08 -74.60 -13.64
N THR A 101 -39.27 -74.09 -14.57
CA THR A 101 -39.20 -74.54 -15.97
C THR A 101 -37.75 -74.77 -16.36
N ILE A 102 -37.40 -75.99 -16.77
CA ILE A 102 -36.07 -76.31 -17.29
C ILE A 102 -36.01 -75.86 -18.76
N LEU A 103 -35.27 -74.80 -19.04
CA LEU A 103 -35.09 -74.27 -20.40
C LEU A 103 -34.08 -75.09 -21.20
N HIS A 104 -33.10 -75.69 -20.53
CA HIS A 104 -32.05 -76.48 -21.16
C HIS A 104 -31.41 -77.47 -20.17
N SER A 105 -30.93 -78.61 -20.67
CA SER A 105 -30.11 -79.57 -19.91
C SER A 105 -29.27 -80.44 -20.84
N GLY A 106 -28.14 -80.97 -20.35
CA GLY A 106 -27.40 -82.06 -21.00
C GLY A 106 -26.19 -81.68 -21.85
N GLU A 107 -25.69 -80.45 -21.78
CA GLU A 107 -24.56 -79.96 -22.61
C GLU A 107 -23.43 -79.33 -21.78
N GLY A 108 -23.12 -79.94 -20.63
CA GLY A 108 -22.11 -79.45 -19.69
C GLY A 108 -22.58 -78.30 -18.80
N PRO A 109 -21.71 -77.78 -17.90
CA PRO A 109 -22.05 -76.69 -16.99
C PRO A 109 -22.54 -75.44 -17.72
N VAL A 110 -23.46 -74.71 -17.09
CA VAL A 110 -23.87 -73.38 -17.56
C VAL A 110 -22.93 -72.35 -16.93
N TRP A 111 -22.11 -71.70 -17.75
CA TRP A 111 -21.07 -70.77 -17.29
C TRP A 111 -21.58 -69.35 -17.07
N GLN A 112 -22.47 -68.88 -17.94
CA GLN A 112 -23.06 -67.55 -17.80
C GLN A 112 -24.45 -67.47 -18.44
N VAL A 113 -25.34 -66.70 -17.83
CA VAL A 113 -26.65 -66.32 -18.37
C VAL A 113 -26.84 -64.81 -18.26
N ARG A 114 -27.41 -64.18 -19.30
CA ARG A 114 -27.77 -62.76 -19.30
C ARG A 114 -29.14 -62.59 -19.95
N TRP A 115 -30.00 -61.80 -19.31
CA TRP A 115 -31.37 -61.56 -19.74
C TRP A 115 -31.54 -60.09 -20.12
N GLN A 116 -31.97 -59.82 -21.36
CA GLN A 116 -32.35 -58.49 -21.83
C GLN A 116 -33.69 -58.53 -22.58
N GLY A 117 -34.61 -57.67 -22.18
CA GLY A 117 -35.99 -57.68 -22.70
C GLY A 117 -36.64 -59.07 -22.65
N ARG A 118 -37.02 -59.58 -23.83
CA ARG A 118 -37.61 -60.93 -24.00
C ARG A 118 -36.58 -62.04 -24.26
N LEU A 119 -35.28 -61.71 -24.26
CA LEU A 119 -34.21 -62.59 -24.69
C LEU A 119 -33.37 -63.06 -23.51
N ILE A 120 -33.21 -64.37 -23.38
CA ILE A 120 -32.28 -65.01 -22.45
C ILE A 120 -31.16 -65.63 -23.26
N ALA A 121 -29.93 -65.16 -23.05
CA ALA A 121 -28.73 -65.75 -23.63
C ALA A 121 -27.96 -66.51 -22.56
N TRP A 122 -27.47 -67.72 -22.88
CA TRP A 122 -26.60 -68.48 -21.98
C TRP A 122 -25.48 -69.20 -22.74
N ALA A 123 -24.38 -69.43 -22.03
CA ALA A 123 -23.22 -70.17 -22.50
C ALA A 123 -23.02 -71.45 -21.69
N ASN A 124 -22.77 -72.56 -22.38
CA ASN A 124 -22.36 -73.84 -21.80
C ASN A 124 -21.04 -74.33 -22.44
N ASP A 125 -20.66 -75.60 -22.30
CA ASP A 125 -19.38 -76.09 -22.85
C ASP A 125 -19.36 -76.16 -24.39
N LEU A 126 -20.52 -76.22 -25.04
CA LEU A 126 -20.65 -76.40 -26.48
C LEU A 126 -20.83 -75.09 -27.25
N GLY A 127 -21.48 -74.09 -26.65
CA GLY A 127 -21.77 -72.85 -27.35
C GLY A 127 -22.72 -71.91 -26.62
N VAL A 128 -23.09 -70.84 -27.29
CA VAL A 128 -24.05 -69.83 -26.80
C VAL A 128 -25.42 -70.08 -27.43
N LYS A 129 -26.48 -69.97 -26.64
CA LYS A 129 -27.87 -70.12 -27.11
C LYS A 129 -28.67 -68.89 -26.70
N ILE A 130 -29.66 -68.55 -27.52
CA ILE A 130 -30.60 -67.46 -27.22
C ILE A 130 -32.02 -68.01 -27.25
N TYR A 131 -32.76 -67.76 -26.18
CA TYR A 131 -34.15 -68.15 -25.98
C TYR A 131 -35.05 -66.93 -25.92
N ASP A 132 -36.20 -67.03 -26.56
CA ASP A 132 -37.24 -66.02 -26.54
C ASP A 132 -38.33 -66.40 -25.54
N THR A 133 -38.46 -65.64 -24.46
CA THR A 133 -39.52 -65.86 -23.46
C THR A 133 -40.92 -65.56 -24.03
N SER A 134 -40.96 -64.72 -25.06
CA SER A 134 -42.05 -64.48 -26.01
C SER A 134 -42.79 -65.70 -26.52
N SER A 135 -42.09 -66.34 -27.45
CA SER A 135 -42.55 -67.50 -28.20
C SER A 135 -42.25 -68.81 -27.47
N GLN A 136 -41.54 -68.74 -26.35
CA GLN A 136 -41.04 -69.89 -25.60
C GLN A 136 -40.17 -70.83 -26.44
N THR A 137 -39.39 -70.27 -27.38
CA THR A 137 -38.56 -71.04 -28.30
C THR A 137 -37.11 -70.57 -28.30
N ARG A 138 -36.19 -71.50 -28.53
CA ARG A 138 -34.79 -71.19 -28.80
C ARG A 138 -34.67 -70.60 -30.20
N ILE A 139 -34.10 -69.40 -30.30
CA ILE A 139 -33.92 -68.68 -31.56
C ILE A 139 -32.65 -69.15 -32.29
N THR A 140 -31.54 -69.34 -31.58
CA THR A 140 -30.26 -69.68 -32.19
C THR A 140 -29.38 -70.56 -31.29
N TYR A 141 -28.38 -71.17 -31.92
CA TYR A 141 -27.22 -71.81 -31.30
C TYR A 141 -25.97 -71.33 -32.04
N ILE A 142 -25.01 -70.78 -31.31
CA ILE A 142 -23.76 -70.23 -31.80
C ILE A 142 -22.65 -71.12 -31.25
N ASP A 143 -21.97 -71.83 -32.14
CA ASP A 143 -20.91 -72.77 -31.77
C ASP A 143 -19.75 -72.07 -31.06
N ARG A 144 -19.22 -72.76 -30.04
CA ARG A 144 -17.90 -72.48 -29.48
C ARG A 144 -16.85 -72.60 -30.60
N PRO A 145 -15.88 -71.68 -30.69
CA PRO A 145 -14.82 -71.79 -31.70
C PRO A 145 -14.06 -73.12 -31.57
N ALA A 146 -13.65 -73.67 -32.71
CA ALA A 146 -12.76 -74.84 -32.72
C ALA A 146 -11.46 -74.49 -31.97
N ASP A 147 -10.88 -75.48 -31.29
CA ASP A 147 -9.62 -75.35 -30.53
C ASP A 147 -9.65 -74.35 -29.35
N SER A 148 -10.84 -73.88 -28.94
CA SER A 148 -10.98 -73.02 -27.77
C SER A 148 -10.50 -73.73 -26.48
N PRO A 149 -9.72 -73.07 -25.62
CA PRO A 149 -9.27 -73.65 -24.35
C PRO A 149 -10.47 -73.93 -23.44
N ARG A 150 -10.30 -74.81 -22.44
CA ARG A 150 -11.41 -75.27 -21.59
C ARG A 150 -12.14 -74.09 -20.91
N ALA A 151 -13.47 -74.19 -20.87
CA ALA A 151 -14.33 -73.13 -20.35
C ALA A 151 -14.21 -72.93 -18.82
N ASP A 152 -13.70 -73.92 -18.09
CA ASP A 152 -13.39 -73.80 -16.65
C ASP A 152 -12.18 -72.90 -16.38
N LEU A 153 -11.25 -72.79 -17.33
CA LEU A 153 -10.10 -71.88 -17.31
C LEU A 153 -10.44 -70.50 -17.89
N PHE A 154 -11.17 -70.48 -19.01
CA PHE A 154 -11.56 -69.27 -19.74
C PHE A 154 -13.04 -69.34 -20.11
N LYS A 155 -13.90 -68.86 -19.20
CA LYS A 155 -15.35 -68.93 -19.39
C LYS A 155 -15.81 -67.96 -20.47
N CYS A 156 -16.91 -68.28 -21.13
CA CYS A 156 -17.56 -67.33 -22.01
C CYS A 156 -18.12 -66.15 -21.19
N THR A 157 -17.88 -64.94 -21.66
CA THR A 157 -18.49 -63.70 -21.16
C THR A 157 -19.51 -63.17 -22.16
N LEU A 158 -20.69 -62.81 -21.66
CA LEU A 158 -21.86 -62.37 -22.38
C LEU A 158 -22.23 -60.97 -21.90
N HIS A 159 -22.44 -60.05 -22.83
CA HIS A 159 -22.91 -58.70 -22.52
C HIS A 159 -23.89 -58.21 -23.57
N TRP A 160 -25.06 -57.75 -23.15
CA TRP A 160 -26.01 -57.10 -24.04
C TRP A 160 -25.58 -55.67 -24.29
N GLN A 161 -25.20 -55.34 -25.53
CA GLN A 161 -24.86 -53.96 -25.90
C GLN A 161 -26.13 -53.09 -26.01
N ASP A 162 -27.18 -53.68 -26.55
CA ASP A 162 -28.51 -53.09 -26.73
C ASP A 162 -29.55 -54.23 -26.79
N ASP A 163 -30.83 -53.90 -26.97
CA ASP A 163 -31.94 -54.88 -27.01
C ASP A 163 -31.85 -55.89 -28.17
N SER A 164 -30.92 -55.71 -29.10
CA SER A 164 -30.77 -56.52 -30.30
C SER A 164 -29.34 -56.99 -30.58
N THR A 165 -28.37 -56.67 -29.73
CA THR A 165 -26.95 -56.96 -29.98
C THR A 165 -26.32 -57.59 -28.75
N LEU A 166 -25.90 -58.85 -28.89
CA LEU A 166 -25.20 -59.61 -27.87
C LEU A 166 -23.70 -59.67 -28.22
N LEU A 167 -22.86 -59.22 -27.28
CA LEU A 167 -21.42 -59.41 -27.31
C LEU A 167 -21.11 -60.76 -26.65
N ILE A 168 -20.36 -61.59 -27.36
CA ILE A 168 -19.92 -62.90 -26.92
C ILE A 168 -18.41 -62.90 -26.95
N ALA A 169 -17.75 -62.87 -25.79
CA ALA A 169 -16.31 -63.01 -25.71
C ALA A 169 -15.96 -64.33 -25.03
N TRP A 170 -15.28 -65.22 -25.74
CA TRP A 170 -14.90 -66.54 -25.25
C TRP A 170 -13.42 -66.75 -25.50
N ALA A 171 -12.66 -66.91 -24.42
CA ALA A 171 -11.21 -67.00 -24.47
C ALA A 171 -10.64 -65.78 -25.21
N ASP A 172 -9.96 -65.99 -26.33
CA ASP A 172 -9.33 -64.98 -27.16
C ASP A 172 -10.21 -64.47 -28.32
N GLN A 173 -11.46 -64.93 -28.44
CA GLN A 173 -12.34 -64.55 -29.54
C GLN A 173 -13.56 -63.75 -29.10
N ILE A 174 -13.92 -62.76 -29.91
CA ILE A 174 -15.15 -61.99 -29.76
C ILE A 174 -16.04 -62.19 -30.97
N LYS A 175 -17.32 -62.51 -30.72
CA LYS A 175 -18.39 -62.57 -31.72
C LYS A 175 -19.48 -61.54 -31.38
N VAL A 176 -19.88 -60.75 -32.36
CA VAL A 176 -20.98 -59.78 -32.21
C VAL A 176 -22.23 -60.36 -32.88
N ALA A 177 -23.20 -60.79 -32.08
CA ALA A 177 -24.43 -61.41 -32.55
C ALA A 177 -25.58 -60.40 -32.57
N ARG A 178 -26.12 -60.10 -33.76
CA ARG A 178 -27.23 -59.17 -33.96
C ARG A 178 -28.53 -59.93 -34.21
N ILE A 179 -29.53 -59.69 -33.39
CA ILE A 179 -30.87 -60.26 -33.50
C ILE A 179 -31.71 -59.38 -34.43
N ARG A 180 -32.32 -59.99 -35.45
CA ARG A 180 -33.19 -59.33 -36.42
C ARG A 180 -34.52 -60.05 -36.53
N ALA A 181 -35.60 -59.32 -36.78
CA ALA A 181 -36.89 -59.94 -37.06
C ALA A 181 -36.83 -60.69 -38.40
N ARG A 182 -37.38 -61.91 -38.46
CA ARG A 182 -37.46 -62.69 -39.70
C ARG A 182 -38.45 -62.02 -40.68
N PRO A 183 -38.09 -61.81 -41.96
CA PRO A 183 -39.03 -61.27 -42.94
C PRO A 183 -40.25 -62.20 -43.09
N ARG A 184 -41.46 -61.66 -42.96
CA ARG A 184 -42.72 -62.42 -43.10
C ARG A 184 -43.04 -62.66 -44.58
N ASN A 185 -42.46 -63.68 -45.20
CA ASN A 185 -42.87 -64.18 -46.52
C ASN A 185 -43.14 -65.70 -46.47
N ALA A 186 -44.31 -66.11 -45.96
CA ALA A 186 -45.07 -67.33 -46.30
C ALA A 186 -46.08 -67.69 -45.18
N PRO A 187 -47.26 -68.25 -45.50
CA PRO A 187 -48.22 -68.72 -44.50
C PRO A 187 -47.92 -70.18 -44.14
N SER A 188 -47.68 -70.49 -42.87
CA SER A 188 -48.13 -71.78 -42.31
C SER A 188 -48.19 -71.72 -40.79
N ALA A 189 -49.42 -71.77 -40.28
CA ALA A 189 -49.72 -72.34 -38.99
C ALA A 189 -49.43 -73.85 -39.07
N SER A 190 -48.26 -74.25 -38.58
CA SER A 190 -47.95 -75.64 -38.23
C SER A 190 -47.09 -75.61 -36.95
N ALA A 191 -47.27 -76.63 -36.10
CA ALA A 191 -46.40 -76.87 -34.96
C ALA A 191 -44.99 -77.16 -35.50
N GLY A 192 -44.13 -76.14 -35.48
CA GLY A 192 -42.85 -76.13 -36.21
C GLY A 192 -42.51 -74.80 -36.89
N ALA A 193 -43.38 -73.78 -36.80
CA ALA A 193 -43.08 -72.44 -37.33
C ALA A 193 -41.71 -71.94 -36.82
N PRO A 194 -40.84 -71.44 -37.71
CA PRO A 194 -39.52 -70.99 -37.32
C PRO A 194 -39.60 -69.79 -36.37
N ALA A 195 -38.63 -69.68 -35.46
CA ALA A 195 -38.56 -68.59 -34.49
C ALA A 195 -38.71 -67.21 -35.17
N PRO A 196 -39.43 -66.26 -34.54
CA PRO A 196 -39.75 -64.96 -35.13
C PRO A 196 -38.52 -64.09 -35.38
N PHE A 197 -37.40 -64.42 -34.76
CA PHE A 197 -36.12 -63.76 -34.92
C PHE A 197 -35.10 -64.66 -35.62
N LEU A 198 -34.12 -64.04 -36.26
CA LEU A 198 -32.90 -64.66 -36.75
C LEU A 198 -31.70 -63.95 -36.12
N VAL A 199 -30.59 -64.65 -35.98
CA VAL A 199 -29.35 -64.10 -35.42
C VAL A 199 -28.28 -64.09 -36.50
N GLU A 200 -27.70 -62.92 -36.74
CA GLU A 200 -26.63 -62.66 -37.69
C GLU A 200 -25.35 -62.37 -36.92
N ILE A 201 -24.25 -63.07 -37.23
CA ILE A 201 -22.94 -62.76 -36.66
C ILE A 201 -22.36 -61.58 -37.47
N ALA A 202 -22.41 -60.39 -36.89
CA ALA A 202 -22.00 -59.15 -37.54
C ALA A 202 -20.48 -58.98 -37.61
N ALA A 203 -19.74 -59.54 -36.65
CA ALA A 203 -18.28 -59.51 -36.61
C ALA A 203 -17.74 -60.70 -35.81
N VAL A 204 -16.54 -61.16 -36.19
CA VAL A 204 -15.71 -62.12 -35.44
C VAL A 204 -14.27 -61.61 -35.49
N PHE A 205 -13.62 -61.50 -34.35
CA PHE A 205 -12.21 -61.14 -34.28
C PHE A 205 -11.51 -61.94 -33.16
N GLN A 206 -10.25 -62.28 -33.42
CA GLN A 206 -9.36 -62.99 -32.50
C GLN A 206 -8.35 -61.99 -31.94
N LEU A 207 -8.05 -62.11 -30.66
CA LEU A 207 -7.15 -61.23 -29.91
C LEU A 207 -5.86 -61.97 -29.56
N ASP A 208 -4.85 -61.22 -29.15
CA ASP A 208 -3.59 -61.70 -28.58
C ASP A 208 -3.69 -62.02 -27.07
N CYS A 209 -4.86 -61.79 -26.46
CA CYS A 209 -5.12 -61.96 -25.03
C CYS A 209 -6.42 -62.73 -24.75
N MET A 210 -6.57 -63.26 -23.54
CA MET A 210 -7.83 -63.86 -23.07
C MET A 210 -8.74 -62.79 -22.50
N VAL A 211 -10.04 -62.89 -22.77
CA VAL A 211 -11.03 -61.90 -22.33
C VAL A 211 -11.70 -62.33 -21.04
N ALA A 212 -11.40 -61.62 -19.95
CA ALA A 212 -12.06 -61.81 -18.66
C ALA A 212 -13.39 -61.05 -18.55
N GLY A 213 -13.61 -60.05 -19.40
CA GLY A 213 -14.86 -59.29 -19.48
C GLY A 213 -14.90 -58.34 -20.66
N ILE A 214 -16.11 -58.06 -21.14
CA ILE A 214 -16.36 -57.18 -22.30
C ILE A 214 -17.57 -56.28 -22.03
N VAL A 215 -17.44 -54.99 -22.36
CA VAL A 215 -18.52 -54.01 -22.32
C VAL A 215 -18.43 -53.06 -23.53
N PRO A 216 -19.54 -52.46 -23.98
CA PRO A 216 -19.48 -51.47 -25.06
C PRO A 216 -18.83 -50.16 -24.60
N HIS A 217 -17.99 -49.57 -25.46
CA HIS A 217 -17.28 -48.32 -25.22
C HIS A 217 -17.58 -47.28 -26.32
N PRO A 218 -18.11 -46.09 -25.99
CA PRO A 218 -18.30 -45.04 -26.96
C PRO A 218 -16.98 -44.29 -27.18
N LEU A 219 -16.47 -44.25 -28.41
CA LEU A 219 -15.41 -43.29 -28.76
C LEU A 219 -16.07 -41.91 -28.82
N GLY A 220 -15.77 -41.05 -27.84
CA GLY A 220 -16.20 -39.66 -27.87
C GLY A 220 -15.63 -38.97 -29.10
N GLY A 221 -16.48 -38.28 -29.88
CA GLY A 221 -15.99 -37.24 -30.77
C GLY A 221 -15.33 -36.14 -29.94
N PRO A 222 -14.24 -35.52 -30.40
CA PRO A 222 -13.56 -34.49 -29.63
C PRO A 222 -14.52 -33.33 -29.33
N SER A 223 -14.86 -33.17 -28.06
CA SER A 223 -15.43 -31.93 -27.55
C SER A 223 -14.31 -30.91 -27.49
N THR A 224 -14.02 -30.24 -28.61
CA THR A 224 -13.21 -29.02 -28.70
C THR A 224 -13.17 -28.50 -30.14
N ALA A 225 -14.02 -27.53 -30.46
CA ALA A 225 -13.72 -26.48 -31.43
C ALA A 225 -14.65 -25.26 -31.17
N PRO A 226 -14.11 -24.05 -30.90
CA PRO A 226 -14.94 -22.86 -30.86
C PRO A 226 -15.32 -22.48 -32.30
N ALA A 227 -16.62 -22.34 -32.56
CA ALA A 227 -17.09 -21.85 -33.85
C ALA A 227 -16.66 -20.37 -34.05
N PRO A 228 -16.28 -19.97 -35.28
CA PRO A 228 -15.91 -18.59 -35.57
C PRO A 228 -17.12 -17.66 -35.48
N SER A 229 -16.93 -16.53 -34.81
CA SER A 229 -17.90 -15.45 -34.68
C SER A 229 -18.11 -14.75 -36.02
N SER A 230 -19.27 -14.94 -36.65
CA SER A 230 -19.76 -14.06 -37.71
C SER A 230 -20.95 -13.25 -37.21
N SER A 231 -20.71 -11.95 -37.08
CA SER A 231 -21.68 -10.88 -36.92
C SER A 231 -22.68 -10.80 -38.07
N SER A 232 -23.98 -10.71 -37.77
CA SER A 232 -24.91 -9.80 -38.46
C SER A 232 -26.33 -9.85 -37.90
N SER A 233 -26.75 -8.72 -37.34
CA SER A 233 -28.06 -8.06 -37.46
C SER A 233 -29.35 -8.87 -37.28
N SER A 234 -30.02 -8.60 -36.15
CA SER A 234 -31.44 -8.76 -35.94
C SER A 234 -32.22 -7.55 -36.48
N THR A 235 -33.23 -7.78 -37.34
CA THR A 235 -34.41 -6.91 -37.44
C THR A 235 -35.62 -7.64 -38.03
N HIS A 236 -36.73 -7.52 -37.30
CA HIS A 236 -38.14 -7.56 -37.72
C HIS A 236 -38.82 -8.85 -38.25
N SER A 237 -39.60 -9.43 -37.33
CA SER A 237 -41.08 -9.48 -37.36
C SER A 237 -41.84 -10.49 -38.24
N SER A 238 -42.88 -11.04 -37.59
CA SER A 238 -44.20 -11.38 -38.15
C SER A 238 -44.38 -12.75 -38.83
N GLN A 239 -45.06 -13.69 -38.15
CA GLN A 239 -46.41 -14.20 -38.48
C GLN A 239 -46.65 -15.64 -37.99
N ARG A 240 -47.89 -15.84 -37.51
CA ARG A 240 -48.50 -17.12 -37.11
C ARG A 240 -48.80 -17.99 -38.33
N ALA A 241 -48.62 -19.30 -38.21
CA ALA A 241 -49.56 -20.28 -38.76
C ALA A 241 -49.40 -21.63 -38.04
N ALA A 242 -50.55 -22.20 -37.63
CA ALA A 242 -50.66 -23.47 -36.95
C ALA A 242 -50.58 -24.65 -37.94
N SER A 243 -49.90 -25.74 -37.54
CA SER A 243 -50.14 -27.09 -38.06
C SER A 243 -49.74 -28.15 -37.02
N ALA A 244 -50.52 -29.24 -37.01
CA ALA A 244 -50.62 -30.28 -35.98
C ALA A 244 -49.35 -31.16 -35.81
N PRO A 245 -49.17 -31.85 -34.67
CA PRO A 245 -47.93 -32.56 -34.37
C PRO A 245 -47.88 -33.90 -35.10
N ALA A 246 -46.90 -34.06 -36.00
CA ALA A 246 -46.45 -35.37 -36.45
C ALA A 246 -45.60 -36.02 -35.35
N ALA A 247 -45.86 -37.30 -35.07
CA ALA A 247 -45.15 -38.09 -34.07
C ALA A 247 -43.63 -38.08 -34.31
N PRO A 248 -42.79 -37.90 -33.27
CA PRO A 248 -41.35 -37.96 -33.44
C PRO A 248 -40.93 -39.39 -33.78
N THR A 249 -40.38 -39.56 -34.97
CA THR A 249 -39.57 -40.72 -35.34
C THR A 249 -38.37 -40.76 -34.38
N PRO A 250 -38.07 -41.88 -33.70
CA PRO A 250 -36.92 -41.93 -32.80
C PRO A 250 -35.64 -41.70 -33.61
N ALA A 251 -34.82 -40.74 -33.16
CA ALA A 251 -33.50 -40.47 -33.70
C ALA A 251 -32.65 -41.75 -33.70
N PRO A 252 -31.75 -41.95 -34.68
CA PRO A 252 -30.89 -43.12 -34.71
C PRO A 252 -30.01 -43.14 -33.45
N VAL A 253 -30.13 -44.22 -32.68
CA VAL A 253 -29.25 -44.52 -31.54
C VAL A 253 -27.80 -44.52 -32.06
N PRO A 254 -26.88 -43.77 -31.43
CA PRO A 254 -25.48 -43.75 -31.86
C PRO A 254 -24.92 -45.17 -31.77
N THR A 255 -24.47 -45.71 -32.90
CA THR A 255 -23.77 -46.99 -32.95
C THR A 255 -22.52 -46.92 -32.08
N PRO A 256 -22.39 -47.72 -30.99
CA PRO A 256 -21.20 -47.66 -30.13
C PRO A 256 -19.97 -48.12 -30.91
N SER A 257 -18.92 -47.31 -30.91
CA SER A 257 -17.81 -47.34 -31.87
C SER A 257 -16.60 -48.20 -31.45
N ALA A 258 -16.56 -48.73 -30.21
CA ALA A 258 -15.51 -49.61 -29.69
C ALA A 258 -16.00 -50.53 -28.55
N PHE A 259 -15.12 -51.41 -28.07
CA PHE A 259 -15.30 -52.29 -26.92
C PHE A 259 -14.24 -51.98 -25.86
N LEU A 260 -14.61 -52.03 -24.58
CA LEU A 260 -13.64 -52.08 -23.49
C LEU A 260 -13.53 -53.53 -23.02
N LEU A 261 -12.31 -54.03 -23.00
CA LEU A 261 -11.96 -55.39 -22.64
C LEU A 261 -11.14 -55.40 -21.37
N LEU A 262 -11.41 -56.37 -20.51
CA LEU A 262 -10.48 -56.77 -19.47
C LEU A 262 -9.65 -57.93 -20.00
N ALA A 263 -8.43 -57.60 -20.44
CA ALA A 263 -7.48 -58.53 -21.04
C ALA A 263 -6.66 -59.24 -19.96
N TYR A 264 -6.47 -60.54 -20.15
CA TYR A 264 -5.66 -61.42 -19.31
C TYR A 264 -4.68 -62.20 -20.18
N THR A 265 -3.40 -62.08 -19.87
CA THR A 265 -2.35 -62.86 -20.53
C THR A 265 -2.06 -64.11 -19.69
N PRO A 266 -2.30 -65.33 -20.21
CA PRO A 266 -2.00 -66.54 -19.48
C PRO A 266 -0.48 -66.70 -19.32
N PRO A 267 0.03 -67.01 -18.10
CA PRO A 267 1.47 -67.10 -17.85
C PRO A 267 2.12 -68.36 -18.41
N ASP A 268 1.33 -69.31 -18.96
CA ASP A 268 1.84 -70.53 -19.57
C ASP A 268 1.13 -70.85 -20.88
N ALA A 269 1.89 -70.88 -21.98
CA ALA A 269 1.41 -71.34 -23.28
C ALA A 269 1.06 -72.84 -23.27
N ALA A 270 1.62 -73.64 -22.34
CA ALA A 270 1.29 -75.06 -22.21
C ALA A 270 -0.18 -75.31 -21.80
N LEU A 271 -0.79 -74.37 -21.05
CA LEU A 271 -2.22 -74.41 -20.69
C LEU A 271 -3.12 -74.28 -21.93
N LEU A 272 -2.61 -73.71 -23.02
CA LEU A 272 -3.32 -73.56 -24.30
C LEU A 272 -3.13 -74.80 -25.19
N ALA A 273 -2.03 -75.55 -25.01
CA ALA A 273 -1.68 -76.71 -25.82
C ALA A 273 -2.24 -78.06 -25.30
N GLY A 274 -3.02 -78.06 -24.20
CA GLY A 274 -3.64 -79.28 -23.65
C GLY A 274 -2.66 -80.28 -23.00
N HIS A 275 -1.39 -79.90 -22.80
CA HIS A 275 -0.34 -80.72 -22.18
C HIS A 275 -0.38 -80.65 -20.64
N GLU A 276 -1.50 -81.00 -20.02
CA GLU A 276 -1.69 -80.88 -18.56
C GLU A 276 -0.99 -81.99 -17.73
N ALA A 277 -0.40 -82.98 -18.39
CA ALA A 277 0.18 -84.15 -17.74
C ALA A 277 1.68 -84.31 -18.05
N THR A 278 2.47 -83.24 -17.90
CA THR A 278 3.94 -83.37 -17.87
C THR A 278 4.36 -83.99 -16.54
N SER A 279 5.39 -84.84 -16.54
CA SER A 279 5.88 -85.51 -15.33
C SER A 279 6.81 -84.63 -14.47
N ASP A 280 7.20 -83.46 -14.99
CA ASP A 280 8.08 -82.51 -14.32
C ASP A 280 7.29 -81.58 -13.38
N ARG A 281 7.61 -81.66 -12.09
CA ARG A 281 6.99 -80.86 -11.03
C ARG A 281 7.28 -79.37 -11.18
N ALA A 282 8.37 -78.99 -11.85
CA ALA A 282 8.72 -77.59 -12.11
C ALA A 282 7.84 -76.97 -13.23
N GLU A 283 7.48 -77.76 -14.25
CA GLU A 283 6.58 -77.34 -15.32
C GLU A 283 5.10 -77.31 -14.86
N GLN A 284 4.73 -78.14 -13.88
CA GLN A 284 3.41 -78.09 -13.23
C GLN A 284 3.24 -76.91 -12.25
N ALA A 285 4.33 -76.25 -11.84
CA ALA A 285 4.26 -75.15 -10.88
C ALA A 285 3.57 -73.93 -11.49
N ARG A 286 2.54 -73.40 -10.82
CA ARG A 286 1.78 -72.22 -11.28
C ARG A 286 2.72 -71.03 -11.42
N LYS A 287 2.98 -70.60 -12.66
CA LYS A 287 3.71 -69.37 -12.98
C LYS A 287 2.87 -68.16 -12.55
N ALA A 288 3.56 -67.11 -12.12
CA ALA A 288 2.93 -65.85 -11.73
C ALA A 288 2.21 -65.25 -12.96
N ALA A 289 0.92 -64.95 -12.82
CA ALA A 289 0.17 -64.25 -13.86
C ALA A 289 0.71 -62.82 -14.08
N GLU A 290 0.59 -62.33 -15.31
CA GLU A 290 0.85 -60.93 -15.62
C GLU A 290 -0.28 -60.03 -15.12
N ARG A 291 -0.03 -58.72 -15.08
CA ARG A 291 -1.06 -57.76 -14.67
C ARG A 291 -2.18 -57.74 -15.72
N PRO A 292 -3.46 -57.83 -15.32
CA PRO A 292 -4.55 -57.65 -16.26
C PRO A 292 -4.58 -56.21 -16.79
N GLU A 293 -5.04 -56.05 -18.01
CA GLU A 293 -5.06 -54.77 -18.72
C GLU A 293 -6.49 -54.38 -19.11
N LEU A 294 -6.80 -53.09 -19.05
CA LEU A 294 -7.98 -52.54 -19.70
C LEU A 294 -7.61 -52.11 -21.12
N ARG A 295 -8.18 -52.79 -22.11
CA ARG A 295 -7.93 -52.50 -23.54
C ARG A 295 -9.17 -51.96 -24.22
N ILE A 296 -9.02 -50.87 -24.97
CA ILE A 296 -10.05 -50.34 -25.86
C ILE A 296 -9.79 -50.93 -27.25
N VAL A 297 -10.74 -51.66 -27.80
CA VAL A 297 -10.64 -52.32 -29.10
C VAL A 297 -11.71 -51.78 -30.06
N SER A 298 -11.31 -51.43 -31.27
CA SER A 298 -12.21 -50.94 -32.32
C SER A 298 -13.19 -52.02 -32.79
N ARG A 299 -14.24 -51.64 -33.51
CA ARG A 299 -15.13 -52.62 -34.17
C ARG A 299 -14.42 -53.52 -35.19
N GLY A 300 -13.25 -53.11 -35.69
CA GLY A 300 -12.42 -53.90 -36.60
C GLY A 300 -11.52 -54.91 -35.89
N GLY A 301 -11.48 -54.92 -34.55
CA GLY A 301 -10.57 -55.76 -33.77
C GLY A 301 -9.19 -55.13 -33.53
N GLU A 302 -9.00 -53.85 -33.87
CA GLU A 302 -7.74 -53.13 -33.65
C GLU A 302 -7.66 -52.58 -32.23
N GLU A 303 -6.54 -52.76 -31.55
CA GLU A 303 -6.28 -52.15 -30.24
C GLU A 303 -6.06 -50.62 -30.39
N LEU A 304 -6.86 -49.83 -29.68
CA LEU A 304 -6.81 -48.37 -29.67
C LEU A 304 -6.05 -47.82 -28.45
N ALA A 305 -6.15 -48.51 -27.30
CA ALA A 305 -5.45 -48.16 -26.07
C ALA A 305 -5.38 -49.37 -25.14
N ALA A 306 -4.34 -49.45 -24.32
CA ALA A 306 -4.16 -50.46 -23.28
C ALA A 306 -3.54 -49.84 -22.02
N ASP A 307 -4.15 -50.08 -20.86
CA ASP A 307 -3.65 -49.62 -19.55
C ASP A 307 -3.60 -50.81 -18.56
N ALA A 308 -2.43 -51.10 -18.00
CA ALA A 308 -2.24 -52.16 -17.01
C ALA A 308 -2.82 -51.77 -15.64
N LEU A 309 -3.54 -52.70 -15.00
CA LEU A 309 -4.23 -52.44 -13.73
C LEU A 309 -3.33 -52.69 -12.51
N GLY A 310 -3.36 -51.77 -11.55
CA GLY A 310 -2.69 -51.88 -10.26
C GLY A 310 -3.48 -52.71 -9.23
N ILE A 311 -3.72 -53.99 -9.51
CA ILE A 311 -4.46 -54.90 -8.62
C ILE A 311 -3.51 -55.67 -7.71
N ALA A 312 -3.80 -55.79 -6.42
CA ALA A 312 -3.01 -56.53 -5.46
C ALA A 312 -3.13 -58.06 -5.61
N GLY A 313 -1.99 -58.75 -5.60
CA GLY A 313 -1.93 -60.21 -5.68
C GLY A 313 -2.33 -60.78 -7.05
N PHE A 314 -2.29 -59.95 -8.10
CA PHE A 314 -2.62 -60.32 -9.48
C PHE A 314 -1.92 -61.60 -9.94
N GLU A 315 -0.72 -61.88 -9.41
CA GLU A 315 0.09 -63.05 -9.74
C GLU A 315 -0.62 -64.39 -9.43
N ARG A 316 -1.64 -64.37 -8.56
CA ARG A 316 -2.36 -65.55 -8.05
C ARG A 316 -3.76 -65.74 -8.63
N TRP A 317 -4.26 -64.77 -9.38
CA TRP A 317 -5.62 -64.78 -9.91
C TRP A 317 -5.62 -65.32 -11.35
N GLY A 318 -6.71 -65.98 -11.74
CA GLY A 318 -6.93 -66.45 -13.11
C GLY A 318 -7.89 -65.55 -13.87
N CYS A 319 -8.05 -65.79 -15.18
CA CYS A 319 -8.94 -65.03 -16.05
C CYS A 319 -10.38 -64.95 -15.50
N ASN A 320 -10.90 -66.05 -14.96
CA ASN A 320 -12.27 -66.15 -14.46
C ASN A 320 -12.52 -65.45 -13.10
N ASP A 321 -11.46 -65.02 -12.41
CA ASP A 321 -11.55 -64.34 -11.10
C ASP A 321 -11.84 -62.84 -11.23
N TYR A 322 -11.75 -62.30 -12.45
CA TYR A 322 -12.01 -60.91 -12.73
C TYR A 322 -13.40 -60.69 -13.33
N VAL A 323 -13.98 -59.53 -13.06
CA VAL A 323 -15.26 -59.11 -13.65
C VAL A 323 -15.17 -57.65 -14.07
N LEU A 324 -15.65 -57.34 -15.28
CA LEU A 324 -15.79 -55.99 -15.81
C LEU A 324 -17.27 -55.60 -15.88
N VAL A 325 -17.61 -54.43 -15.34
CA VAL A 325 -18.97 -53.89 -15.36
C VAL A 325 -18.93 -52.44 -15.81
N ALA A 326 -19.84 -52.06 -16.73
CA ALA A 326 -20.04 -50.67 -17.11
C ALA A 326 -21.15 -50.04 -16.26
N VAL A 327 -20.93 -48.80 -15.80
CA VAL A 327 -21.87 -48.02 -15.00
C VAL A 327 -22.18 -46.72 -15.74
N GLU A 328 -23.46 -46.47 -16.01
CA GLU A 328 -23.92 -45.20 -16.58
C GLU A 328 -24.35 -44.24 -15.46
N ALA A 329 -23.67 -43.10 -15.30
CA ALA A 329 -23.96 -42.15 -14.21
C ALA A 329 -25.41 -41.62 -14.22
N GLY A 330 -26.04 -41.56 -15.39
CA GLY A 330 -27.44 -41.12 -15.54
C GLY A 330 -28.48 -42.07 -14.96
N ALA A 331 -28.14 -43.34 -14.69
CA ALA A 331 -29.07 -44.31 -14.11
C ALA A 331 -29.25 -44.14 -12.59
N VAL A 332 -28.26 -43.53 -11.91
CA VAL A 332 -28.25 -43.35 -10.45
C VAL A 332 -28.93 -42.03 -10.03
N ALA A 333 -28.96 -41.03 -10.92
CA ALA A 333 -29.58 -39.72 -10.66
C ALA A 333 -30.83 -39.50 -11.53
N ARG A 334 -31.94 -40.18 -11.22
CA ARG A 334 -33.26 -39.72 -11.72
C ARG A 334 -33.68 -38.46 -10.96
N GLY A 335 -33.19 -37.32 -11.41
CA GLY A 335 -33.54 -36.04 -10.80
C GLY A 335 -32.85 -34.78 -11.32
N ALA A 336 -32.13 -34.79 -12.46
CA ALA A 336 -31.74 -33.55 -13.13
C ALA A 336 -31.33 -33.86 -14.57
N GLY A 337 -31.85 -33.10 -15.53
CA GLY A 337 -31.43 -33.19 -16.93
C GLY A 337 -29.99 -32.70 -17.09
N ALA A 338 -29.02 -33.60 -16.93
CA ALA A 338 -27.64 -33.39 -17.34
C ALA A 338 -27.42 -34.00 -18.75
N PRO A 339 -26.93 -33.24 -19.74
CA PRO A 339 -26.65 -33.76 -21.06
C PRO A 339 -25.34 -34.58 -21.02
N GLY A 340 -25.43 -35.87 -21.32
CA GLY A 340 -24.29 -36.78 -21.45
C GLY A 340 -23.76 -37.34 -20.12
N GLY A 341 -24.34 -38.43 -19.64
CA GLY A 341 -23.87 -39.09 -18.42
C GLY A 341 -22.46 -39.66 -18.60
N GLU A 342 -21.53 -39.27 -17.72
CA GLU A 342 -20.21 -39.89 -17.62
C GLU A 342 -20.35 -41.40 -17.41
N ARG A 343 -19.59 -42.21 -18.15
CA ARG A 343 -19.58 -43.67 -18.03
C ARG A 343 -18.35 -44.09 -17.24
N PHE A 344 -18.55 -44.82 -16.17
CA PHE A 344 -17.50 -45.40 -15.35
C PHE A 344 -17.41 -46.91 -15.59
N TYR A 345 -16.24 -47.49 -15.35
CA TYR A 345 -16.06 -48.94 -15.43
C TYR A 345 -15.56 -49.46 -14.09
N VAL A 346 -16.14 -50.56 -13.63
CA VAL A 346 -15.73 -51.22 -12.40
C VAL A 346 -15.08 -52.54 -12.77
N VAL A 347 -13.84 -52.72 -12.31
CA VAL A 347 -13.12 -53.98 -12.39
C VAL A 347 -13.07 -54.60 -11.00
N LEU A 348 -13.66 -55.78 -10.86
CA LEU A 348 -13.64 -56.56 -9.63
C LEU A 348 -12.55 -57.62 -9.71
N SER A 349 -11.84 -57.80 -8.62
CA SER A 349 -10.92 -58.91 -8.37
C SER A 349 -11.23 -59.53 -7.00
N PRO A 350 -10.65 -60.68 -6.63
CA PRO A 350 -10.93 -61.31 -5.33
C PRO A 350 -10.56 -60.46 -4.10
N LYS A 351 -9.74 -59.42 -4.26
CA LYS A 351 -9.32 -58.54 -3.16
C LYS A 351 -9.59 -57.05 -3.38
N ASP A 352 -9.59 -56.59 -4.62
CA ASP A 352 -9.70 -55.18 -4.97
C ASP A 352 -10.89 -54.90 -5.88
N VAL A 353 -11.47 -53.71 -5.71
CA VAL A 353 -12.45 -53.10 -6.60
C VAL A 353 -11.81 -51.86 -7.21
N VAL A 354 -11.58 -51.87 -8.52
CA VAL A 354 -10.96 -50.75 -9.24
C VAL A 354 -12.05 -50.00 -10.01
N LEU A 355 -12.14 -48.70 -9.77
CA LEU A 355 -13.04 -47.81 -10.50
C LEU A 355 -12.26 -47.03 -11.55
N ALA A 356 -12.44 -47.36 -12.82
CA ALA A 356 -11.86 -46.65 -13.95
C ALA A 356 -12.78 -45.49 -14.38
N ARG A 357 -12.22 -44.28 -14.35
CA ARG A 357 -12.88 -43.02 -14.72
C ARG A 357 -12.18 -42.38 -15.93
N PRO A 358 -12.88 -41.54 -16.72
CA PRO A 358 -12.22 -40.71 -17.71
C PRO A 358 -11.14 -39.85 -17.05
N ARG A 359 -9.97 -39.72 -17.69
CA ARG A 359 -8.89 -38.85 -17.18
C ARG A 359 -9.37 -37.41 -17.16
N ASP A 360 -9.15 -36.74 -16.03
CA ASP A 360 -9.48 -35.32 -15.89
C ASP A 360 -8.24 -34.43 -16.12
N TRP A 361 -8.43 -33.12 -15.95
CA TRP A 361 -7.34 -32.16 -16.09
C TRP A 361 -6.28 -32.31 -14.98
N ARG A 362 -6.64 -32.85 -13.81
CA ARG A 362 -5.72 -33.06 -12.69
C ARG A 362 -4.76 -34.19 -13.01
N ASP A 363 -5.26 -35.26 -13.63
CA ASP A 363 -4.43 -36.35 -14.15
C ASP A 363 -3.42 -35.84 -15.18
N HIS A 364 -3.83 -34.89 -16.02
CA HIS A 364 -2.93 -34.25 -16.98
C HIS A 364 -1.82 -33.44 -16.31
N VAL A 365 -2.17 -32.66 -15.27
CA VAL A 365 -1.18 -31.89 -14.49
C VAL A 365 -0.21 -32.83 -13.77
N ALA A 366 -0.70 -33.90 -13.14
CA ALA A 366 0.15 -34.90 -12.49
C ALA A 366 1.14 -35.53 -13.48
N TRP A 367 0.68 -35.86 -14.69
CA TRP A 367 1.53 -36.36 -15.77
C TRP A 367 2.59 -35.35 -16.22
N LEU A 368 2.27 -34.05 -16.28
CA LEU A 368 3.24 -33.00 -16.60
C LEU A 368 4.33 -32.88 -15.53
N LEU A 369 3.96 -33.02 -14.25
CA LEU A 369 4.90 -32.98 -13.13
C LEU A 369 5.88 -34.15 -13.12
N GLU A 370 5.41 -35.37 -13.39
CA GLU A 370 6.28 -36.55 -13.52
C GLU A 370 7.36 -36.37 -14.60
N ARG A 371 7.05 -35.60 -15.63
CA ARG A 371 7.96 -35.30 -16.75
C ARG A 371 8.75 -34.00 -16.60
N ARG A 372 8.69 -33.35 -15.43
CA ARG A 372 9.36 -32.07 -15.13
C ARG A 372 8.94 -30.91 -16.05
N ARG A 373 7.75 -30.97 -16.65
CA ARG A 373 7.20 -29.89 -17.50
C ARG A 373 6.39 -28.92 -16.65
N TYR A 374 7.09 -28.19 -15.78
CA TYR A 374 6.45 -27.36 -14.75
C TYR A 374 5.73 -26.12 -15.29
N GLU A 375 6.23 -25.52 -16.39
CA GLU A 375 5.61 -24.34 -17.01
C GLU A 375 4.22 -24.67 -17.55
N GLU A 376 4.11 -25.72 -18.36
CA GLU A 376 2.84 -26.19 -18.91
C GLU A 376 1.87 -26.65 -17.82
N ALA A 377 2.39 -27.25 -16.74
CA ALA A 377 1.58 -27.66 -15.59
C ALA A 377 0.93 -26.44 -14.90
N LEU A 378 1.67 -25.33 -14.79
CA LEU A 378 1.16 -24.10 -14.19
C LEU A 378 0.17 -23.38 -15.13
N GLU A 379 0.45 -23.34 -16.43
CA GLU A 379 -0.46 -22.77 -17.43
C GLU A 379 -1.80 -23.50 -17.46
N GLU A 380 -1.81 -24.83 -17.37
CA GLU A 380 -3.05 -25.61 -17.34
C GLU A 380 -3.87 -25.29 -16.08
N ILE A 381 -3.24 -25.11 -14.92
CA ILE A 381 -3.95 -24.69 -13.70
C ILE A 381 -4.50 -23.27 -13.84
N GLU A 382 -3.70 -22.33 -14.36
CA GLU A 382 -4.15 -20.95 -14.60
C GLU A 382 -5.36 -20.92 -15.56
N ARG A 383 -5.33 -21.74 -16.61
CA ARG A 383 -6.42 -21.88 -17.58
C ARG A 383 -7.71 -22.41 -16.93
N GLN A 384 -7.59 -23.41 -16.06
CA GLN A 384 -8.75 -23.99 -15.35
C GLN A 384 -9.31 -23.04 -14.30
N ALA A 385 -8.45 -22.29 -13.60
CA ALA A 385 -8.84 -21.23 -12.69
C ALA A 385 -9.60 -20.10 -13.42
N ALA A 386 -9.14 -19.71 -14.63
CA ALA A 386 -9.80 -18.72 -15.48
C ALA A 386 -11.19 -19.17 -15.98
N LEU A 387 -11.41 -20.48 -16.10
CA LEU A 387 -12.70 -21.06 -16.47
C LEU A 387 -13.70 -21.14 -15.30
N GLY A 388 -13.33 -20.67 -14.10
CA GLY A 388 -14.22 -20.63 -12.94
C GLY A 388 -14.48 -21.98 -12.30
N VAL A 389 -13.64 -22.99 -12.59
CA VAL A 389 -13.66 -24.28 -11.89
C VAL A 389 -13.06 -24.07 -10.50
N THR A 390 -13.87 -23.54 -9.57
CA THR A 390 -13.47 -23.42 -8.17
C THR A 390 -13.50 -24.81 -7.52
N LEU A 391 -12.33 -25.21 -7.04
CA LEU A 391 -12.10 -26.50 -6.41
C LEU A 391 -12.91 -26.62 -5.11
N ALA A 392 -13.68 -27.71 -4.98
CA ALA A 392 -14.21 -28.14 -3.69
C ALA A 392 -13.04 -28.53 -2.77
N PRO A 393 -13.07 -28.17 -1.46
CA PRO A 393 -12.00 -28.53 -0.55
C PRO A 393 -12.08 -30.03 -0.21
N GLY A 394 -11.04 -30.80 -0.50
CA GLY A 394 -10.88 -32.14 0.09
C GLY A 394 -10.22 -33.24 -0.75
N GLU A 395 -10.13 -33.11 -2.06
CA GLU A 395 -9.56 -34.18 -2.91
C GLU A 395 -8.26 -33.72 -3.59
N GLY A 396 -7.12 -34.24 -3.13
CA GLY A 396 -5.84 -34.27 -3.86
C GLY A 396 -5.40 -32.93 -4.46
N VAL A 397 -5.10 -31.95 -3.60
CA VAL A 397 -4.72 -30.60 -3.97
C VAL A 397 -3.37 -30.61 -4.71
N VAL A 398 -3.40 -30.55 -6.03
CA VAL A 398 -2.24 -30.08 -6.79
C VAL A 398 -2.23 -28.56 -6.64
N ASP A 399 -1.60 -28.10 -5.55
CA ASP A 399 -1.52 -26.68 -5.22
C ASP A 399 -0.59 -25.99 -6.24
N ALA A 400 -1.08 -24.92 -6.87
CA ALA A 400 -0.27 -24.09 -7.77
C ALA A 400 1.02 -23.61 -7.08
N VAL A 401 0.95 -23.40 -5.76
CA VAL A 401 2.08 -23.05 -4.92
C VAL A 401 3.13 -24.17 -4.87
N TYR A 402 2.70 -25.42 -4.70
CA TYR A 402 3.60 -26.58 -4.63
C TYR A 402 4.36 -26.78 -5.94
N ILE A 403 3.65 -26.68 -7.07
CA ILE A 403 4.27 -26.77 -8.40
C ILE A 403 5.23 -25.60 -8.61
N GLY A 404 4.80 -24.39 -8.27
CA GLY A 404 5.62 -23.19 -8.37
C GLY A 404 6.93 -23.32 -7.59
N GLN A 405 6.90 -23.87 -6.37
CA GLN A 405 8.09 -24.12 -5.58
C GLN A 405 9.05 -25.11 -6.28
N LYS A 406 8.51 -26.23 -6.78
CA LYS A 406 9.30 -27.22 -7.54
C LYS A 406 9.91 -26.63 -8.81
N TYR A 407 9.19 -25.71 -9.45
CA TYR A 407 9.70 -25.02 -10.64
C TYR A 407 10.85 -24.07 -10.30
N ILE A 408 10.73 -23.29 -9.22
CA ILE A 408 11.82 -22.41 -8.77
C ILE A 408 13.05 -23.25 -8.35
N GLU A 409 12.86 -24.37 -7.65
CA GLU A 409 13.95 -25.31 -7.31
C GLU A 409 14.68 -25.81 -8.57
N HIS A 410 13.92 -26.16 -9.61
CA HIS A 410 14.48 -26.61 -10.89
C HIS A 410 15.26 -25.50 -11.60
N LEU A 411 14.70 -24.30 -11.72
CA LEU A 411 15.34 -23.16 -12.39
C LEU A 411 16.62 -22.70 -11.66
N VAL A 412 16.63 -22.72 -10.33
CA VAL A 412 17.82 -22.43 -9.54
C VAL A 412 18.90 -23.50 -9.77
N GLY A 413 18.51 -24.78 -9.88
CA GLY A 413 19.41 -25.87 -10.21
C GLY A 413 20.03 -25.76 -11.62
N GLU A 414 19.32 -25.16 -12.58
CA GLU A 414 19.81 -24.92 -13.94
C GLU A 414 20.59 -23.58 -14.09
N GLY A 415 20.60 -22.73 -13.06
CA GLY A 415 21.27 -21.43 -13.08
C GLY A 415 20.45 -20.29 -13.71
N GLU A 416 19.17 -20.50 -13.98
CA GLU A 416 18.25 -19.53 -14.60
C GLU A 416 17.59 -18.61 -13.54
N PHE A 417 18.43 -17.89 -12.77
CA PHE A 417 17.99 -17.07 -11.63
C PHE A 417 17.00 -15.94 -12.00
N ALA A 418 17.12 -15.36 -13.20
CA ALA A 418 16.23 -14.29 -13.64
C ALA A 418 14.79 -14.75 -13.84
N LYS A 419 14.60 -15.99 -14.36
CA LYS A 419 13.27 -16.59 -14.52
C LYS A 419 12.70 -17.01 -13.16
N ALA A 420 13.54 -17.61 -12.32
CA ALA A 420 13.18 -17.97 -10.95
C ALA A 420 12.66 -16.74 -10.15
N ALA A 421 13.38 -15.61 -10.22
CA ALA A 421 13.01 -14.38 -9.52
C ALA A 421 11.64 -13.81 -9.94
N ARG A 422 11.26 -13.93 -11.22
CA ARG A 422 9.95 -13.50 -11.73
C ARG A 422 8.79 -14.34 -11.22
N LEU A 423 9.05 -15.60 -10.87
CA LEU A 423 8.05 -16.52 -10.34
C LEU A 423 7.85 -16.35 -8.83
N CYS A 424 8.85 -15.84 -8.10
CA CYS A 424 8.79 -15.65 -6.65
C CYS A 424 7.54 -14.87 -6.16
N PRO A 425 7.13 -13.73 -6.77
CA PRO A 425 5.91 -13.03 -6.38
C PRO A 425 4.64 -13.88 -6.46
N LYS A 426 4.50 -14.69 -7.51
CA LYS A 426 3.34 -15.55 -7.72
C LYS A 426 3.32 -16.73 -6.72
N VAL A 427 4.47 -17.34 -6.45
CA VAL A 427 4.58 -18.57 -5.64
C VAL A 427 4.64 -18.30 -4.14
N CYS A 428 5.32 -17.23 -3.73
CA CYS A 428 5.46 -16.88 -2.32
C CYS A 428 4.24 -16.12 -1.81
N GLY A 429 3.60 -15.30 -2.65
CA GLY A 429 2.40 -14.55 -2.26
C GLY A 429 2.62 -13.80 -0.94
N GLN A 430 1.79 -14.09 0.06
CA GLN A 430 1.82 -13.51 1.42
C GLN A 430 2.64 -14.31 2.43
N ASP A 431 3.31 -15.40 2.05
CA ASP A 431 4.11 -16.23 2.95
C ASP A 431 5.51 -15.63 3.17
N THR A 432 5.69 -14.96 4.30
CA THR A 432 6.96 -14.32 4.69
C THR A 432 8.12 -15.31 4.75
N LYS A 433 7.91 -16.51 5.32
CA LYS A 433 9.00 -17.47 5.52
C LYS A 433 9.51 -18.01 4.20
N ARG A 434 8.60 -18.27 3.25
CA ARG A 434 8.97 -18.74 1.91
C ARG A 434 9.77 -17.70 1.13
N TRP A 435 9.40 -16.42 1.26
CA TRP A 435 10.19 -15.32 0.70
C TRP A 435 11.60 -15.29 1.27
N GLU A 436 11.74 -15.37 2.60
CA GLU A 436 13.03 -15.38 3.28
C GLU A 436 13.91 -16.55 2.81
N ASP A 437 13.37 -17.76 2.81
CA ASP A 437 14.09 -18.97 2.38
C ASP A 437 14.64 -18.82 0.95
N TRP A 438 13.83 -18.33 0.00
CA TRP A 438 14.28 -18.09 -1.37
C TRP A 438 15.32 -16.98 -1.46
N ILE A 439 15.14 -15.86 -0.75
CA ILE A 439 16.12 -14.77 -0.79
C ILE A 439 17.47 -15.24 -0.24
N PHE A 440 17.49 -16.08 0.80
CA PHE A 440 18.73 -16.70 1.30
C PHE A 440 19.38 -17.63 0.26
N VAL A 441 18.59 -18.41 -0.49
CA VAL A 441 19.11 -19.24 -1.59
C VAL A 441 19.74 -18.37 -2.70
N PHE A 442 19.10 -17.26 -3.07
CA PHE A 442 19.68 -16.32 -4.05
C PHE A 442 20.96 -15.65 -3.53
N ALA A 443 21.01 -15.31 -2.23
CA ALA A 443 22.19 -14.74 -1.59
C ALA A 443 23.37 -15.73 -1.55
N GLN A 444 23.12 -17.00 -1.19
CA GLN A 444 24.13 -18.07 -1.17
C GLN A 444 24.75 -18.33 -2.55
N ASN A 445 23.98 -18.15 -3.62
CA ASN A 445 24.45 -18.31 -5.00
C ASN A 445 25.06 -17.03 -5.61
N HIS A 446 25.24 -15.96 -4.82
CA HIS A 446 25.73 -14.65 -5.27
C HIS A 446 24.88 -13.98 -6.37
N GLN A 447 23.58 -14.29 -6.45
CA GLN A 447 22.65 -13.77 -7.47
C GLN A 447 21.57 -12.88 -6.86
N LEU A 448 21.89 -12.15 -5.78
CA LEU A 448 20.94 -11.30 -5.08
C LEU A 448 20.37 -10.18 -5.98
N GLN A 449 21.15 -9.70 -6.95
CA GLN A 449 20.70 -8.67 -7.92
C GLN A 449 19.43 -9.07 -8.69
N ALA A 450 19.24 -10.36 -8.99
CA ALA A 450 18.10 -10.83 -9.78
C ALA A 450 16.76 -10.72 -9.03
N ILE A 451 16.78 -10.87 -7.70
CA ILE A 451 15.57 -10.89 -6.87
C ILE A 451 15.20 -9.52 -6.29
N ILE A 452 16.16 -8.60 -6.11
CA ILE A 452 15.95 -7.26 -5.51
C ILE A 452 14.71 -6.52 -6.05
N PRO A 453 14.44 -6.46 -7.38
CA PRO A 453 13.28 -5.74 -7.90
C PRO A 453 11.91 -6.33 -7.50
N PHE A 454 11.88 -7.58 -7.05
CA PHE A 454 10.67 -8.34 -6.74
C PHE A 454 10.43 -8.50 -5.24
N ILE A 455 11.36 -8.08 -4.38
CA ILE A 455 11.24 -8.20 -2.92
C ILE A 455 10.08 -7.31 -2.44
N PRO A 456 9.10 -7.87 -1.69
CA PRO A 456 7.97 -7.10 -1.21
C PRO A 456 8.38 -6.12 -0.09
N THR A 457 7.77 -4.94 -0.09
CA THR A 457 8.02 -3.88 0.91
C THR A 457 6.82 -3.58 1.81
N GLU A 458 5.63 -4.13 1.50
CA GLU A 458 4.38 -3.82 2.21
C GLU A 458 3.59 -5.08 2.60
N SER A 459 3.17 -5.89 1.62
CA SER A 459 2.33 -7.08 1.87
C SER A 459 2.90 -8.29 1.12
N PRO A 460 3.74 -9.14 1.76
CA PRO A 460 4.15 -9.14 3.18
C PRO A 460 5.40 -8.27 3.45
N THR A 461 5.57 -7.79 4.67
CA THR A 461 6.87 -7.28 5.15
C THR A 461 7.74 -8.45 5.61
N LEU A 462 9.02 -8.44 5.23
CA LEU A 462 9.98 -9.46 5.61
C LEU A 462 10.73 -9.07 6.91
N GLY A 463 11.51 -10.00 7.47
CA GLY A 463 12.42 -9.68 8.57
C GLY A 463 13.44 -8.61 8.18
N HIS A 464 13.80 -7.73 9.14
CA HIS A 464 14.71 -6.60 8.90
C HIS A 464 16.08 -7.04 8.32
N LEU A 465 16.55 -8.23 8.71
CA LEU A 465 17.80 -8.83 8.23
C LEU A 465 17.85 -8.96 6.71
N VAL A 466 16.72 -9.26 6.05
CA VAL A 466 16.67 -9.40 4.59
C VAL A 466 16.95 -8.07 3.92
N TYR A 467 16.29 -7.01 4.38
CA TYR A 467 16.45 -5.66 3.85
C TYR A 467 17.85 -5.12 4.15
N GLU A 468 18.39 -5.36 5.35
CA GLU A 468 19.76 -4.99 5.72
C GLU A 468 20.81 -5.69 4.86
N MET A 469 20.63 -7.00 4.59
CA MET A 469 21.50 -7.77 3.71
C MET A 469 21.49 -7.22 2.28
N VAL A 470 20.32 -6.85 1.76
CA VAL A 470 20.19 -6.22 0.44
C VAL A 470 20.88 -4.85 0.40
N LEU A 471 20.69 -4.02 1.43
CA LEU A 471 21.34 -2.70 1.51
C LEU A 471 22.87 -2.84 1.64
N ALA A 472 23.36 -3.80 2.41
CA ALA A 472 24.79 -4.10 2.53
C ALA A 472 25.38 -4.59 1.19
N TYR A 473 24.65 -5.44 0.47
CA TYR A 473 25.04 -5.87 -0.88
C TYR A 473 25.11 -4.69 -1.86
N LEU A 474 24.10 -3.81 -1.85
CA LEU A 474 24.07 -2.62 -2.71
C LEU A 474 25.19 -1.63 -2.35
N LEU A 475 25.52 -1.47 -1.06
CA LEU A 475 26.64 -0.63 -0.62
C LEU A 475 27.99 -1.08 -1.21
N ALA A 476 28.19 -2.40 -1.32
CA ALA A 476 29.41 -2.98 -1.88
C ALA A 476 29.44 -3.02 -3.42
N SER A 477 28.28 -3.16 -4.08
CA SER A 477 28.17 -3.41 -5.53
C SER A 477 27.76 -2.17 -6.34
N ASP A 478 26.65 -1.52 -5.98
CA ASP A 478 26.07 -0.37 -6.69
C ASP A 478 25.50 0.68 -5.72
N ARG A 479 26.32 1.70 -5.46
CA ARG A 479 25.99 2.82 -4.56
C ARG A 479 24.86 3.70 -5.10
N GLN A 480 24.65 3.76 -6.42
CA GLN A 480 23.56 4.55 -7.02
C GLN A 480 22.23 3.80 -6.88
N ALA A 481 22.24 2.47 -7.00
CA ALA A 481 21.09 1.65 -6.65
C ALA A 481 20.76 1.77 -5.16
N LEU A 482 21.77 1.78 -4.26
CA LEU A 482 21.55 2.00 -2.83
C LEU A 482 20.76 3.28 -2.54
N LEU A 483 21.16 4.42 -3.12
CA LEU A 483 20.45 5.69 -2.92
C LEU A 483 18.99 5.64 -3.38
N ARG A 484 18.74 5.01 -4.54
CA ARG A 484 17.38 4.82 -5.07
C ARG A 484 16.54 3.94 -4.14
N THR A 485 17.13 2.88 -3.62
CA THR A 485 16.49 1.95 -2.70
C THR A 485 16.15 2.63 -1.37
N ILE A 486 17.09 3.39 -0.77
CA ILE A 486 16.85 4.13 0.48
C ILE A 486 15.70 5.14 0.33
N LYS A 487 15.63 5.85 -0.80
CA LYS A 487 14.55 6.81 -1.09
C LYS A 487 13.20 6.17 -1.38
N GLY A 488 13.19 4.97 -1.97
CA GLY A 488 11.97 4.26 -2.36
C GLY A 488 11.38 3.38 -1.25
N TRP A 489 12.21 2.86 -0.34
CA TRP A 489 11.77 1.91 0.67
C TRP A 489 11.09 2.58 1.88
N PRO A 490 10.05 1.96 2.47
CA PRO A 490 9.42 2.45 3.70
C PRO A 490 10.40 2.57 4.87
N LYS A 491 10.22 3.59 5.72
CA LYS A 491 11.16 3.94 6.80
C LYS A 491 11.23 2.95 7.98
N GLY A 492 10.39 1.91 7.98
CA GLY A 492 10.23 0.98 9.10
C GLY A 492 10.57 -0.47 8.80
N ILE A 493 11.01 -0.80 7.59
CA ILE A 493 11.29 -2.19 7.19
C ILE A 493 12.74 -2.64 7.46
N TYR A 494 13.65 -1.72 7.79
CA TYR A 494 15.05 -2.03 8.15
C TYR A 494 15.52 -1.17 9.33
N ASP A 495 16.56 -1.63 10.05
CA ASP A 495 17.17 -0.86 11.13
C ASP A 495 18.04 0.29 10.60
N ILE A 496 17.48 1.51 10.60
CA ILE A 496 18.16 2.70 10.10
C ILE A 496 19.52 2.95 10.80
N PRO A 497 19.66 2.86 12.14
CA PRO A 497 20.94 3.00 12.83
C PRO A 497 22.05 2.07 12.30
N SER A 498 21.75 0.80 12.07
CA SER A 498 22.73 -0.17 11.54
C SER A 498 23.21 0.21 10.14
N VAL A 499 22.30 0.66 9.27
CA VAL A 499 22.63 1.13 7.92
C VAL A 499 23.48 2.41 7.97
N ILE A 500 23.17 3.34 8.88
CA ILE A 500 23.98 4.55 9.08
C ILE A 500 25.43 4.19 9.43
N VAL A 501 25.65 3.26 10.36
CA VAL A 501 27.00 2.84 10.76
C VAL A 501 27.76 2.22 9.58
N ALA A 502 27.10 1.38 8.78
CA ALA A 502 27.71 0.75 7.61
C ALA A 502 28.10 1.79 6.53
N VAL A 503 27.21 2.71 6.19
CA VAL A 503 27.47 3.76 5.18
C VAL A 503 28.53 4.75 5.67
N GLN A 504 28.51 5.12 6.95
CA GLN A 504 29.53 5.99 7.56
C GLN A 504 30.92 5.35 7.50
N ALA A 505 31.03 4.05 7.86
CA ALA A 505 32.30 3.34 7.81
C ALA A 505 32.87 3.25 6.38
N GLU A 506 32.00 3.17 5.36
CA GLU A 506 32.40 3.20 3.95
C GLU A 506 32.87 4.60 3.53
N LEU A 507 32.18 5.66 3.98
CA LEU A 507 32.57 7.04 3.71
C LEU A 507 33.91 7.40 4.38
N ASP A 508 34.13 6.98 5.61
CA ASP A 508 35.38 7.23 6.35
C ASP A 508 36.58 6.47 5.73
N ARG A 509 36.33 5.33 5.08
CA ARG A 509 37.35 4.55 4.35
C ARG A 509 37.69 5.17 3.00
N ALA A 510 36.79 5.98 2.42
CA ALA A 510 37.06 6.66 1.17
C ALA A 510 38.24 7.64 1.35
N PRO A 511 39.23 7.65 0.45
CA PRO A 511 40.39 8.53 0.59
C PRO A 511 39.91 9.99 0.58
N SER A 512 40.03 10.63 1.74
CA SER A 512 39.80 12.08 1.89
C SER A 512 40.93 12.82 1.19
N SER A 513 40.83 12.97 -0.13
CA SER A 513 41.72 13.85 -0.89
C SER A 513 41.53 15.27 -0.37
N SER A 514 42.66 15.92 -0.10
CA SER A 514 42.78 17.31 0.35
C SER A 514 41.75 18.25 -0.28
N MET A 515 41.20 19.13 0.56
CA MET A 515 40.44 20.35 0.25
C MET A 515 40.01 20.49 -1.23
N ASN A 516 38.74 20.15 -1.48
CA ASN A 516 37.87 20.67 -2.57
C ASN A 516 37.53 19.76 -3.75
N THR A 517 37.92 18.48 -3.76
CA THR A 517 37.38 17.53 -4.77
C THR A 517 36.65 16.37 -4.09
N THR A 518 35.34 16.54 -3.87
CA THR A 518 34.46 15.42 -3.50
C THR A 518 34.37 14.44 -4.67
N THR A 519 34.82 13.20 -4.47
CA THR A 519 34.63 12.15 -5.48
C THR A 519 33.14 11.90 -5.68
N PRO A 520 32.68 11.54 -6.89
CA PRO A 520 31.26 11.26 -7.14
C PRO A 520 30.70 10.17 -6.20
N GLU A 521 31.53 9.21 -5.79
CA GLU A 521 31.15 8.18 -4.82
C GLU A 521 30.91 8.75 -3.41
N SER A 522 31.76 9.69 -2.96
CA SER A 522 31.56 10.37 -1.67
C SER A 522 30.29 11.21 -1.64
N VAL A 523 29.90 11.80 -2.78
CA VAL A 523 28.64 12.56 -2.93
C VAL A 523 27.44 11.64 -2.71
N ILE A 524 27.43 10.48 -3.36
CA ILE A 524 26.33 9.50 -3.23
C ILE A 524 26.22 8.98 -1.78
N LEU A 525 27.34 8.66 -1.14
CA LEU A 525 27.36 8.20 0.26
C LEU A 525 26.89 9.30 1.23
N MET A 526 27.31 10.55 1.01
CA MET A 526 26.84 11.70 1.80
C MET A 526 25.33 11.93 1.61
N GLU A 527 24.79 11.71 0.40
CA GLU A 527 23.35 11.78 0.15
C GLU A 527 22.59 10.66 0.88
N CYS A 528 23.09 9.42 0.83
CA CYS A 528 22.52 8.31 1.58
C CYS A 528 22.49 8.63 3.09
N LEU A 529 23.59 9.13 3.66
CA LEU A 529 23.64 9.50 5.08
C LEU A 529 22.68 10.64 5.43
N ALA A 530 22.60 11.67 4.60
CA ALA A 530 21.69 12.79 4.84
C ALA A 530 20.23 12.31 4.91
N GLU A 531 19.81 11.48 3.94
CA GLU A 531 18.45 10.90 3.92
C GLU A 531 18.21 9.99 5.13
N LEU A 532 19.17 9.10 5.46
CA LEU A 532 19.06 8.20 6.60
C LEU A 532 18.97 8.96 7.94
N TYR A 533 19.74 10.03 8.13
CA TYR A 533 19.66 10.87 9.34
C TYR A 533 18.34 11.63 9.44
N ILE A 534 17.80 12.13 8.33
CA ILE A 534 16.45 12.74 8.30
C ILE A 534 15.40 11.68 8.66
N MET A 535 15.49 10.48 8.08
CA MET A 535 14.58 9.36 8.38
C MET A 535 14.65 8.92 9.85
N ASN A 536 15.85 8.92 10.44
CA ASN A 536 16.08 8.58 11.85
C ASN A 536 15.72 9.71 12.83
N ARG A 537 15.08 10.78 12.37
CA ARG A 537 14.72 11.97 13.18
C ARG A 537 15.94 12.65 13.82
N GLN A 538 17.10 12.62 13.16
CA GLN A 538 18.33 13.28 13.60
C GLN A 538 18.81 14.33 12.57
N PRO A 539 17.99 15.34 12.23
CA PRO A 539 18.32 16.29 11.16
C PRO A 539 19.55 17.16 11.48
N GLY A 540 19.90 17.36 12.75
CA GLY A 540 21.14 18.04 13.14
C GLY A 540 22.43 17.33 12.68
N LYS A 541 22.44 15.99 12.60
CA LYS A 541 23.57 15.23 12.07
C LYS A 541 23.56 15.14 10.54
N ALA A 542 22.41 15.33 9.90
CA ALA A 542 22.29 15.41 8.45
C ALA A 542 22.85 16.73 7.90
N LEU A 543 22.75 17.80 8.68
CA LEU A 543 23.04 19.18 8.26
C LEU A 543 24.44 19.38 7.64
N PRO A 544 25.55 18.88 8.22
CA PRO A 544 26.88 19.07 7.62
C PRO A 544 27.00 18.43 6.24
N TYR A 545 26.34 17.28 6.02
CA TYR A 545 26.33 16.60 4.72
C TYR A 545 25.53 17.39 3.70
N LEU A 546 24.33 17.87 4.06
CA LEU A 546 23.49 18.65 3.15
C LEU A 546 24.12 19.99 2.73
N LEU A 547 24.86 20.64 3.65
CA LEU A 547 25.63 21.85 3.36
C LEU A 547 26.75 21.58 2.36
N ARG A 548 27.53 20.50 2.54
CA ARG A 548 28.58 20.09 1.59
C ARG A 548 28.02 19.73 0.21
N LEU A 549 26.85 19.12 0.19
CA LEU A 549 26.12 18.75 -1.02
C LEU A 549 25.43 19.95 -1.72
N ARG A 550 25.48 21.15 -1.12
CA ARG A 550 24.90 22.38 -1.68
C ARG A 550 23.41 22.27 -2.03
N ARG A 551 22.62 21.65 -1.14
CA ARG A 551 21.18 21.45 -1.36
C ARG A 551 20.38 22.71 -0.96
N PRO A 552 19.56 23.32 -1.84
CA PRO A 552 18.84 24.58 -1.55
C PRO A 552 17.90 24.51 -0.35
N HIS A 553 17.25 23.37 -0.11
CA HIS A 553 16.27 23.17 0.97
C HIS A 553 16.87 23.17 2.39
N VAL A 554 18.18 23.35 2.54
CA VAL A 554 18.86 23.36 3.85
C VAL A 554 18.35 24.50 4.74
N PHE A 555 18.07 25.68 4.19
CA PHE A 555 17.57 26.81 4.98
C PHE A 555 16.19 26.55 5.58
N ASP A 556 15.31 25.89 4.83
CA ASP A 556 13.97 25.56 5.29
C ASP A 556 14.05 24.44 6.35
N LEU A 557 14.92 23.45 6.13
CA LEU A 557 15.19 22.39 7.11
C LEU A 557 15.68 22.93 8.46
N ILE A 558 16.59 23.91 8.45
CA ILE A 558 17.11 24.54 9.67
C ILE A 558 15.97 25.23 10.44
N ARG A 559 15.11 25.99 9.75
CA ARG A 559 14.00 26.72 10.37
C ARG A 559 12.93 25.79 10.91
N GLU A 560 12.51 24.78 10.14
CA GLU A 560 11.45 23.85 10.53
C GLU A 560 11.84 22.97 11.73
N ASN A 561 13.12 22.61 11.84
CA ASN A 561 13.62 21.71 12.89
C ASN A 561 14.38 22.42 14.02
N ASN A 562 14.39 23.77 14.04
CA ASN A 562 15.11 24.59 15.03
C ASN A 562 16.59 24.22 15.21
N LEU A 563 17.33 23.97 14.13
CA LEU A 563 18.70 23.43 14.15
C LEU A 563 19.80 24.47 14.39
N PHE A 564 19.47 25.61 15.00
CA PHE A 564 20.38 26.76 15.14
C PHE A 564 21.66 26.41 15.92
N THR A 565 21.58 25.56 16.95
CA THR A 565 22.76 25.11 17.70
C THR A 565 23.70 24.23 16.87
N ALA A 566 23.17 23.44 15.93
CA ALA A 566 23.98 22.61 15.04
C ALA A 566 24.69 23.45 13.96
N VAL A 567 24.17 24.64 13.65
CA VAL A 567 24.76 25.59 12.70
C VAL A 567 25.96 26.34 13.30
N GLN A 568 26.09 26.39 14.63
CA GLN A 568 27.07 27.24 15.32
C GLN A 568 28.52 27.03 14.85
N ASP A 569 28.90 25.81 14.48
CA ASP A 569 30.26 25.44 14.06
C ASP A 569 30.40 25.34 12.52
N GLN A 570 29.37 25.72 11.76
CA GLN A 570 29.32 25.64 10.29
C GLN A 570 28.88 26.97 9.64
N ALA A 571 29.02 28.09 10.37
CA ALA A 571 28.54 29.41 9.92
C ALA A 571 29.22 29.86 8.61
N LEU A 572 30.51 29.60 8.46
CA LEU A 572 31.25 29.93 7.23
C LEU A 572 30.69 29.18 6.00
N LEU A 573 30.47 27.87 6.12
CA LEU A 573 29.93 27.04 5.05
C LEU A 573 28.51 27.46 4.65
N LEU A 574 27.70 27.89 5.62
CA LEU A 574 26.35 28.37 5.38
C LEU A 574 26.35 29.68 4.57
N VAL A 575 27.24 30.62 4.91
CA VAL A 575 27.35 31.92 4.23
C VAL A 575 27.98 31.78 2.84
N GLU A 576 29.02 30.94 2.69
CA GLU A 576 29.60 30.63 1.38
C GLU A 576 28.55 29.99 0.46
N PHE A 577 27.75 29.06 0.98
CA PHE A 577 26.68 28.43 0.21
C PHE A 577 25.57 29.42 -0.21
N ASP A 578 25.15 30.32 0.68
CA ASP A 578 24.15 31.35 0.36
C ASP A 578 24.64 32.30 -0.73
N ASN A 579 25.90 32.72 -0.66
CA ASN A 579 26.51 33.57 -1.68
C ASN A 579 26.62 32.86 -3.03
N GLU A 580 27.03 31.59 -3.06
CA GLU A 580 27.05 30.77 -4.29
C GLU A 580 25.66 30.56 -4.90
N LEU A 581 24.59 30.48 -4.08
CA LEU A 581 23.22 30.42 -4.58
C LEU A 581 22.80 31.75 -5.20
N MET A 582 23.10 32.88 -4.55
CA MET A 582 22.80 34.21 -5.10
C MET A 582 23.55 34.49 -6.40
N GLU A 583 24.80 34.03 -6.54
CA GLU A 583 25.57 34.14 -7.79
C GLU A 583 24.97 33.33 -8.96
N LYS A 584 24.20 32.28 -8.67
CA LYS A 584 23.52 31.45 -9.69
C LYS A 584 22.12 31.94 -10.04
N GLU A 585 21.49 32.70 -9.15
CA GLU A 585 20.18 33.30 -9.35
C GLU A 585 20.34 34.72 -9.95
N ASP A 586 20.67 34.78 -11.25
CA ASP A 586 20.85 36.03 -12.02
C ASP A 586 19.74 37.08 -11.77
N GLY A 587 20.04 38.10 -10.95
CA GLY A 587 19.46 39.45 -11.04
C GLY A 587 18.13 39.75 -10.34
N GLN A 588 17.60 38.88 -9.47
CA GLN A 588 16.38 39.18 -8.67
C GLN A 588 16.60 39.30 -7.15
N ALA A 589 17.80 39.01 -6.66
CA ALA A 589 18.12 39.24 -5.25
C ALA A 589 18.48 40.72 -5.02
N GLU A 590 17.71 41.40 -4.16
CA GLU A 590 18.07 42.72 -3.65
C GLU A 590 19.51 42.69 -3.10
N PRO A 591 20.40 43.60 -3.54
CA PRO A 591 21.78 43.63 -3.08
C PRO A 591 21.83 43.98 -1.59
N GLY A 592 21.93 42.96 -0.73
CA GLY A 592 22.14 43.14 0.71
C GLY A 592 21.40 42.18 1.65
N GLN A 593 20.49 41.32 1.18
CA GLN A 593 19.78 40.38 2.05
C GLN A 593 20.22 38.92 1.83
N SER A 594 21.40 38.58 2.36
CA SER A 594 21.81 37.17 2.50
C SER A 594 20.92 36.46 3.53
N ARG A 595 20.20 35.42 3.09
CA ARG A 595 19.32 34.60 3.95
C ARG A 595 20.09 33.95 5.09
N ALA A 596 21.34 33.55 4.84
CA ALA A 596 22.23 33.01 5.87
C ALA A 596 22.54 34.04 6.95
N ILE A 597 22.83 35.28 6.55
CA ILE A 597 23.19 36.36 7.49
C ILE A 597 21.99 36.77 8.33
N SER A 598 20.81 36.93 7.73
CA SER A 598 19.57 37.18 8.48
C SER A 598 19.31 36.07 9.50
N LEU A 599 19.50 34.80 9.13
CA LEU A 599 19.32 33.67 10.03
C LEU A 599 20.28 33.72 11.23
N LEU A 600 21.56 34.03 11.00
CA LEU A 600 22.58 34.17 12.05
C LEU A 600 22.28 35.35 12.98
N VAL A 601 21.78 36.47 12.44
CA VAL A 601 21.40 37.68 13.19
C VAL A 601 20.11 37.48 13.99
N ASP A 602 19.17 36.69 13.50
CA ASP A 602 17.91 36.42 14.19
C ASP A 602 18.04 35.50 15.40
N HIS A 603 19.07 34.65 15.41
CA HIS A 603 19.23 33.59 16.40
C HIS A 603 20.50 33.72 17.25
N ILE A 604 20.82 34.95 17.67
CA ILE A 604 22.02 35.32 18.47
C ILE A 604 22.19 34.48 19.75
N HIS A 605 21.09 34.10 20.41
CA HIS A 605 21.16 33.29 21.64
C HIS A 605 21.55 31.83 21.37
N SER A 606 21.13 31.28 20.23
CA SER A 606 21.43 29.91 19.84
C SER A 606 22.75 29.80 19.10
N ILE A 607 23.19 30.89 18.46
CA ILE A 607 24.41 31.00 17.68
C ILE A 607 25.23 32.17 18.24
N PRO A 608 26.17 31.91 19.18
CA PRO A 608 26.94 32.97 19.82
C PRO A 608 27.77 33.77 18.82
N ILE A 609 27.68 35.12 18.91
CA ILE A 609 28.34 36.07 18.00
C ILE A 609 29.84 35.79 17.91
N GLY A 610 30.52 35.56 19.04
CA GLY A 610 31.96 35.28 19.05
C GLY A 610 32.36 34.04 18.24
N ARG A 611 31.54 32.99 18.18
CA ARG A 611 31.81 31.77 17.40
C ARG A 611 31.65 32.00 15.90
N VAL A 612 30.68 32.84 15.51
CA VAL A 612 30.46 33.24 14.11
C VAL A 612 31.60 34.13 13.64
N VAL A 613 31.96 35.15 14.42
CA VAL A 613 33.06 36.06 14.11
C VAL A 613 34.37 35.28 13.95
N GLN A 614 34.68 34.35 14.85
CA GLN A 614 35.89 33.52 14.75
C GLN A 614 35.97 32.72 13.44
N GLN A 615 34.84 32.21 12.93
CA GLN A 615 34.81 31.47 11.66
C GLN A 615 34.91 32.40 10.44
N LEU A 616 34.23 33.55 10.48
CA LEU A 616 34.18 34.51 9.37
C LEU A 616 35.44 35.40 9.28
N GLN A 617 36.31 35.43 10.30
CA GLN A 617 37.60 36.15 10.26
C GLN A 617 38.47 35.81 9.05
N SER A 618 38.39 34.57 8.57
CA SER A 618 39.10 34.09 7.37
C SER A 618 38.62 34.77 6.08
N ARG A 619 37.40 35.30 6.05
CA ARG A 619 36.74 35.93 4.89
C ARG A 619 36.21 37.31 5.30
N PRO A 620 37.03 38.38 5.21
CA PRO A 620 36.68 39.71 5.71
C PRO A 620 35.37 40.30 5.16
N TYR A 621 35.03 40.00 3.90
CA TYR A 621 33.79 40.50 3.27
C TYR A 621 32.52 39.93 3.93
N TYR A 622 32.50 38.63 4.27
CA TYR A 622 31.35 38.02 4.95
C TYR A 622 31.24 38.49 6.40
N LEU A 623 32.38 38.73 7.05
CA LEU A 623 32.41 39.33 8.38
C LEU A 623 31.82 40.75 8.36
N TYR A 624 32.12 41.55 7.34
CA TYR A 624 31.52 42.86 7.13
C TYR A 624 29.98 42.78 7.05
N LEU A 625 29.44 41.95 6.16
CA LEU A 625 27.99 41.82 5.99
C LEU A 625 27.28 41.36 7.27
N TYR A 626 27.90 40.46 8.04
CA TYR A 626 27.36 39.98 9.31
C TYR A 626 27.34 41.08 10.39
N LEU A 627 28.45 41.82 10.55
CA LEU A 627 28.54 42.89 11.55
C LEU A 627 27.66 44.10 11.18
N ASP A 628 27.54 44.46 9.91
CA ASP A 628 26.62 45.51 9.40
C ASP A 628 25.16 45.17 9.75
N ALA A 629 24.74 43.94 9.47
CA ALA A 629 23.39 43.46 9.79
C ALA A 629 23.13 43.38 11.32
N LEU A 630 24.12 42.97 12.11
CA LEU A 630 24.02 42.99 13.57
C LEU A 630 23.88 44.43 14.12
N PHE A 631 24.65 45.37 13.58
CA PHE A 631 24.63 46.76 14.02
C PHE A 631 23.26 47.41 13.77
N HIS A 632 22.64 47.13 12.63
CA HIS A 632 21.28 47.60 12.33
C HIS A 632 20.21 47.02 13.27
N LYS A 633 20.45 45.84 13.85
CA LYS A 633 19.53 45.22 14.81
C LYS A 633 19.68 45.80 16.21
N ASP A 634 20.91 45.86 16.73
CA ASP A 634 21.24 46.53 17.98
C ASP A 634 22.73 46.90 17.99
N PRO A 635 23.09 48.20 18.09
CA PRO A 635 24.47 48.65 18.16
C PRO A 635 25.29 47.99 19.29
N HIS A 636 24.66 47.59 20.40
CA HIS A 636 25.37 47.03 21.55
C HIS A 636 26.03 45.67 21.26
N PHE A 637 25.44 44.84 20.37
CA PHE A 637 25.98 43.52 20.03
C PHE A 637 27.33 43.56 19.30
N THR A 638 27.66 44.70 18.69
CA THR A 638 28.91 44.91 17.96
C THR A 638 29.99 45.64 18.76
N SER A 639 29.71 46.01 20.01
CA SER A 639 30.60 46.82 20.85
C SER A 639 32.00 46.21 21.02
N ASP A 640 32.09 44.91 21.31
CA ASP A 640 33.36 44.18 21.44
C ASP A 640 34.17 44.08 20.12
N PHE A 641 33.52 44.33 18.98
CA PHE A 641 34.11 44.20 17.64
C PHE A 641 34.18 45.54 16.90
N ALA A 642 33.97 46.67 17.58
CA ALA A 642 33.85 47.99 16.98
C ALA A 642 35.10 48.40 16.19
N ASP A 643 36.31 48.12 16.70
CA ASP A 643 37.56 48.46 16.01
C ASP A 643 37.75 47.66 14.71
N ILE A 644 37.40 46.37 14.73
CA ILE A 644 37.38 45.51 13.54
C ILE A 644 36.34 46.02 12.54
N GLN A 645 35.18 46.45 13.03
CA GLN A 645 34.11 46.97 12.19
C GLN A 645 34.48 48.27 11.49
N VAL A 646 35.18 49.21 12.16
CA VAL A 646 35.73 50.43 11.53
C VAL A 646 36.66 50.07 10.37
N LYS A 647 37.57 49.10 10.57
CA LYS A 647 38.47 48.61 9.52
C LYS A 647 37.71 48.04 8.31
N LEU A 648 36.68 47.25 8.59
CA LEU A 648 35.85 46.61 7.55
C LEU A 648 34.99 47.62 6.77
N TYR A 649 34.37 48.60 7.43
CA TYR A 649 33.66 49.70 6.73
C TYR A 649 34.61 50.50 5.85
N ALA A 650 35.81 50.80 6.37
CA ALA A 650 36.84 51.48 5.61
C ALA A 650 37.31 50.67 4.38
N ASP A 651 37.16 49.33 4.36
CA ASP A 651 37.60 48.45 3.26
C ASP A 651 36.47 48.26 2.22
N PHE A 652 35.23 48.06 2.68
CA PHE A 652 34.13 47.61 1.84
C PHE A 652 33.02 48.65 1.61
N ALA A 653 32.86 49.64 2.51
CA ALA A 653 31.82 50.67 2.40
C ALA A 653 32.26 52.04 3.00
N PRO A 654 33.24 52.74 2.38
CA PRO A 654 33.78 53.99 2.92
C PRO A 654 32.72 55.09 3.11
N ASN A 655 31.73 55.15 2.21
CA ASN A 655 30.64 56.13 2.25
C ASN A 655 29.71 55.97 3.47
N ARG A 656 29.61 54.77 4.05
CA ARG A 656 28.78 54.49 5.23
C ARG A 656 29.57 54.59 6.54
N LEU A 657 30.89 54.78 6.46
CA LEU A 657 31.75 54.83 7.64
C LEU A 657 31.41 56.04 8.53
N VAL A 658 31.16 57.23 7.97
CA VAL A 658 30.76 58.41 8.76
C VAL A 658 29.50 58.16 9.56
N ASP A 659 28.50 57.51 8.95
CA ASP A 659 27.23 57.23 9.60
C ASP A 659 27.41 56.24 10.75
N TYR A 660 28.25 55.23 10.57
CA TYR A 660 28.64 54.31 11.64
C TYR A 660 29.40 55.03 12.77
N LEU A 661 30.39 55.87 12.44
CA LEU A 661 31.16 56.62 13.43
C LEU A 661 30.29 57.60 14.24
N ARG A 662 29.22 58.14 13.64
CA ARG A 662 28.22 58.99 14.32
C ARG A 662 27.31 58.18 15.24
N ALA A 663 26.91 56.98 14.81
CA ALA A 663 25.97 56.15 15.55
C ALA A 663 26.62 55.32 16.68
N SER A 664 27.92 55.01 16.56
CA SER A 664 28.65 54.20 17.55
C SER A 664 29.57 55.04 18.46
N ASN A 665 29.77 54.57 19.69
CA ASN A 665 30.66 55.19 20.69
C ASN A 665 31.68 54.19 21.26
N TYR A 666 31.72 52.96 20.76
CA TYR A 666 32.48 51.85 21.36
C TYR A 666 33.88 51.63 20.75
N TYR A 667 34.23 52.35 19.68
CA TYR A 667 35.52 52.23 19.00
C TYR A 667 36.60 53.14 19.59
N SER A 668 37.86 52.76 19.43
CA SER A 668 39.01 53.59 19.77
C SER A 668 39.19 54.73 18.75
N LEU A 669 39.10 55.98 19.21
CA LEU A 669 39.26 57.17 18.36
C LEU A 669 40.64 57.23 17.68
N GLU A 670 41.70 56.79 18.37
CA GLU A 670 43.07 56.81 17.86
C GLU A 670 43.28 55.76 16.76
N GLU A 671 42.79 54.54 16.96
CA GLU A 671 42.90 53.47 15.97
C GLU A 671 42.05 53.77 14.73
N ALA A 672 40.82 54.26 14.93
CA ALA A 672 39.96 54.71 13.85
C ALA A 672 40.61 55.84 13.03
N TYR A 673 41.27 56.79 13.69
CA TYR A 673 41.98 57.88 13.01
C TYR A 673 43.15 57.35 12.18
N ASN A 674 43.95 56.41 12.72
CA ASN A 674 45.08 55.82 12.00
C ASN A 674 44.61 55.06 10.75
N ILE A 675 43.54 54.26 10.87
CA ILE A 675 42.93 53.55 9.73
C ILE A 675 42.45 54.56 8.67
N CYS A 676 41.79 55.64 9.09
CA CYS A 676 41.31 56.67 8.16
C CYS A 676 42.46 57.46 7.51
N ASN A 677 43.53 57.72 8.24
CA ASN A 677 44.71 58.44 7.76
C ASN A 677 45.53 57.61 6.76
N GLU A 678 45.66 56.29 6.97
CA GLU A 678 46.32 55.39 6.01
C GLU A 678 45.59 55.31 4.66
N ARG A 679 44.26 55.45 4.67
CA ARG A 679 43.39 55.33 3.48
C ARG A 679 42.89 56.66 2.91
N ASP A 680 43.38 57.76 3.46
CA ASP A 680 43.08 59.12 3.02
C ASP A 680 41.61 59.55 3.10
N MET A 681 40.89 59.08 4.12
CA MET A 681 39.46 59.36 4.34
C MET A 681 39.24 60.67 5.11
N VAL A 682 39.38 61.80 4.39
CA VAL A 682 39.40 63.15 4.98
C VAL A 682 38.11 63.55 5.74
N PRO A 683 36.88 63.33 5.22
CA PRO A 683 35.65 63.66 5.95
C PRO A 683 35.51 62.95 7.30
N GLU A 684 35.88 61.67 7.34
CA GLU A 684 35.85 60.80 8.52
C GLU A 684 36.94 61.21 9.52
N MET A 685 38.14 61.55 9.03
CA MET A 685 39.23 62.09 9.85
C MET A 685 38.82 63.39 10.55
N VAL A 686 38.12 64.29 9.86
CA VAL A 686 37.63 65.55 10.44
C VAL A 686 36.63 65.28 11.56
N PHE A 687 35.70 64.34 11.34
CA PHE A 687 34.73 63.93 12.35
C PHE A 687 35.42 63.35 13.60
N LEU A 688 36.38 62.44 13.41
CA LEU A 688 37.15 61.83 14.51
C LEU A 688 37.98 62.87 15.26
N LEU A 689 38.67 63.77 14.57
CA LEU A 689 39.47 64.83 15.20
C LEU A 689 38.61 65.81 16.01
N GLY A 690 37.39 66.11 15.54
CA GLY A 690 36.40 66.88 16.30
C GLY A 690 36.04 66.19 17.62
N ARG A 691 35.79 64.87 17.61
CA ARG A 691 35.52 64.10 18.83
C ARG A 691 36.73 63.95 19.75
N MET A 692 37.95 63.93 19.19
CA MET A 692 39.20 63.94 19.95
C MET A 692 39.52 65.33 20.56
N GLY A 693 38.77 66.37 20.21
CA GLY A 693 39.01 67.75 20.63
C GLY A 693 40.19 68.42 19.93
N ASN A 694 40.74 67.83 18.85
CA ASN A 694 41.83 68.42 18.08
C ASN A 694 41.30 69.29 16.93
N ASN A 695 40.50 70.29 17.32
CA ASN A 695 39.69 71.07 16.39
C ASN A 695 40.52 71.88 15.39
N LYS A 696 41.72 72.35 15.80
CA LYS A 696 42.63 73.09 14.91
C LYS A 696 43.11 72.24 13.73
N LYS A 697 43.54 71.01 13.99
CA LYS A 697 43.95 70.08 12.91
C LYS A 697 42.76 69.68 12.04
N ALA A 698 41.59 69.45 12.63
CA ALA A 698 40.36 69.17 11.89
C ALA A 698 40.02 70.32 10.93
N LEU A 699 40.04 71.56 11.43
CA LEU A 699 39.77 72.75 10.64
C LEU A 699 40.79 72.94 9.51
N THR A 700 42.09 72.74 9.78
CA THR A 700 43.14 72.77 8.74
C THR A 700 42.88 71.73 7.65
N LEU A 701 42.47 70.51 8.00
CA LEU A 701 42.15 69.46 7.01
C LEU A 701 40.95 69.83 6.14
N ILE A 702 39.88 70.42 6.71
CA ILE A 702 38.74 70.91 5.92
C ILE A 702 39.19 72.01 4.96
N ILE A 703 39.99 72.93 5.48
CA ILE A 703 40.38 74.16 4.79
C ILE A 703 41.39 73.90 3.64
N GLU A 704 42.40 73.06 3.89
CA GLU A 704 43.50 72.83 2.94
C GLU A 704 43.24 71.67 2.00
N ARG A 705 42.54 70.61 2.46
CA ARG A 705 42.35 69.38 1.66
C ARG A 705 40.97 69.28 1.03
N LEU A 706 39.89 69.60 1.76
CA LEU A 706 38.52 69.56 1.21
C LEU A 706 38.17 70.82 0.42
N GLY A 707 38.69 71.99 0.83
CA GLY A 707 38.40 73.27 0.17
C GLY A 707 36.93 73.72 0.28
N ASP A 708 36.14 73.09 1.16
CA ASP A 708 34.70 73.29 1.32
C ASP A 708 34.42 74.35 2.40
N VAL A 709 34.08 75.55 1.93
CA VAL A 709 33.81 76.74 2.77
C VAL A 709 32.63 76.51 3.72
N ASN A 710 31.55 75.90 3.22
CA ASN A 710 30.33 75.73 4.01
C ASN A 710 30.54 74.71 5.12
N ARG A 711 31.21 73.58 4.83
CA ARG A 711 31.56 72.60 5.87
C ARG A 711 32.48 73.14 6.95
N ALA A 712 33.43 74.02 6.59
CA ALA A 712 34.30 74.66 7.58
C ALA A 712 33.51 75.59 8.52
N ILE A 713 32.50 76.29 7.98
CA ILE A 713 31.59 77.14 8.74
C ILE A 713 30.69 76.29 9.64
N ASP A 714 30.10 75.21 9.11
CA ASP A 714 29.23 74.31 9.87
C ASP A 714 30.01 73.62 11.01
N PHE A 715 31.25 73.19 10.76
CA PHE A 715 32.12 72.65 11.79
C PHE A 715 32.43 73.67 12.89
N ALA A 716 32.72 74.92 12.54
CA ALA A 716 32.95 75.99 13.53
C ALA A 716 31.69 76.33 14.33
N LYS A 717 30.50 76.27 13.71
CA LYS A 717 29.20 76.42 14.40
C LYS A 717 28.97 75.30 15.41
N GLU A 718 29.14 74.05 14.99
CA GLU A 718 28.92 72.87 15.84
C GLU A 718 29.83 72.82 17.07
N GLN A 719 31.07 73.30 16.96
CA GLN A 719 32.03 73.28 18.07
C GLN A 719 31.91 74.46 19.05
N HIS A 720 31.17 75.52 18.72
CA HIS A 720 31.01 76.73 19.54
C HIS A 720 32.33 77.33 20.09
N ASP A 721 33.42 77.23 19.33
CA ASP A 721 34.76 77.66 19.76
C ASP A 721 35.18 78.98 19.07
N ASP A 722 35.27 80.06 19.86
CA ASP A 722 35.65 81.40 19.40
C ASP A 722 37.06 81.44 18.76
N ASP A 723 38.00 80.58 19.21
CA ASP A 723 39.35 80.53 18.66
C ASP A 723 39.36 79.90 17.25
N LEU A 724 38.51 78.91 17.00
CA LEU A 724 38.32 78.35 15.65
C LEU A 724 37.68 79.36 14.71
N TRP A 725 36.72 80.14 15.20
CA TRP A 725 36.15 81.25 14.44
C TRP A 725 37.21 82.30 14.10
N GLU A 726 38.11 82.61 15.03
CA GLU A 726 39.22 83.52 14.78
C GLU A 726 40.20 82.96 13.75
N ASP A 727 40.54 81.68 13.82
CA ASP A 727 41.39 80.98 12.84
C ASP A 727 40.72 80.94 11.44
N LEU A 728 39.41 80.71 11.37
CA LEU A 728 38.60 80.75 10.14
C LEU A 728 38.53 82.17 9.55
N LEU A 729 38.32 83.19 10.40
CA LEU A 729 38.29 84.59 10.01
C LEU A 729 39.64 85.04 9.45
N ARG A 730 40.75 84.73 10.13
CA ARG A 730 42.11 85.01 9.66
C ARG A 730 42.39 84.36 8.31
N TYR A 731 41.96 83.12 8.12
CA TYR A 731 42.10 82.43 6.83
C TYR A 731 41.28 83.09 5.71
N SER A 732 40.08 83.59 6.04
CA SER A 732 39.17 84.23 5.08
C SER A 732 39.62 85.62 4.60
N GLU A 733 40.49 86.34 5.33
CA GLU A 733 40.91 87.72 5.02
C GLU A 733 41.48 87.91 3.60
N THR A 734 42.05 86.85 3.03
CA THR A 734 42.69 86.87 1.71
C THR A 734 41.86 86.18 0.62
N ARG A 735 40.69 85.65 0.96
CA ARG A 735 39.90 84.76 0.08
C ARG A 735 38.44 85.25 -0.07
N PRO A 736 38.12 85.99 -1.15
CA PRO A 736 36.79 86.58 -1.38
C PRO A 736 35.63 85.58 -1.36
N ALA A 737 35.83 84.35 -1.85
CA ALA A 737 34.81 83.30 -1.83
C ALA A 737 34.44 82.85 -0.40
N PHE A 738 35.42 82.88 0.51
CA PHE A 738 35.25 82.49 1.91
C PHE A 738 34.49 83.56 2.70
N ILE A 739 34.80 84.84 2.44
CA ILE A 739 34.09 85.99 3.03
C ILE A 739 32.62 85.99 2.59
N ARG A 740 32.33 85.68 1.32
CA ARG A 740 30.96 85.54 0.82
C ARG A 740 30.21 84.41 1.53
N GLY A 741 30.81 83.22 1.62
CA GLY A 741 30.21 82.06 2.30
C GLY A 741 29.94 82.33 3.78
N LEU A 742 30.82 83.08 4.45
CA LEU A 742 30.59 83.55 5.81
C LEU A 742 29.38 84.49 5.87
N LEU A 743 29.33 85.52 5.02
CA LEU A 743 28.23 86.51 4.99
C LEU A 743 26.85 85.89 4.70
N GLU A 744 26.76 84.88 3.85
CA GLU A 744 25.49 84.21 3.52
C GLU A 744 24.96 83.31 4.65
N ASN A 745 25.85 82.88 5.55
CA ASN A 745 25.59 81.95 6.66
C ASN A 745 25.70 82.59 8.06
N VAL A 746 25.87 83.91 8.16
CA VAL A 746 25.85 84.66 9.44
C VAL A 746 24.43 84.60 10.01
N GLY A 747 24.22 83.74 11.01
CA GLY A 747 23.05 83.76 11.88
C GLY A 747 23.29 84.58 13.15
N ALA A 748 22.46 84.37 14.17
CA ALA A 748 22.52 85.07 15.47
C ALA A 748 23.84 84.84 16.27
N GLU A 749 24.68 83.90 15.86
CA GLU A 749 25.89 83.49 16.60
C GLU A 749 27.12 84.38 16.35
N ILE A 750 27.17 85.09 15.21
CA ILE A 750 28.30 85.97 14.89
C ILE A 750 27.77 87.37 14.65
N ASP A 751 28.36 88.34 15.34
CA ASP A 751 28.10 89.75 15.08
C ASP A 751 28.55 90.11 13.65
N PRO A 752 27.63 90.42 12.71
CA PRO A 752 27.98 90.78 11.34
C PRO A 752 28.92 91.99 11.28
N ILE A 753 28.92 92.84 12.31
CA ILE A 753 29.83 93.98 12.43
C ILE A 753 31.29 93.50 12.57
N ARG A 754 31.55 92.39 13.29
CA ARG A 754 32.91 91.83 13.46
C ARG A 754 33.50 91.36 12.13
N LEU A 755 32.67 90.79 11.25
CA LEU A 755 33.10 90.32 9.92
C LEU A 755 33.32 91.49 8.95
N ILE A 756 32.39 92.45 8.89
CA ILE A 756 32.47 93.60 7.97
C ILE A 756 33.72 94.46 8.25
N ARG A 757 34.08 94.65 9.54
CA ARG A 757 35.25 95.46 9.92
C ARG A 757 36.60 94.90 9.45
N ARG A 758 36.68 93.61 9.16
CA ARG A 758 37.94 92.94 8.75
C ARG A 758 38.16 92.92 7.24
N ILE A 759 37.17 93.33 6.45
CA ILE A 759 37.29 93.40 4.99
C ILE A 759 38.22 94.56 4.62
N LYS A 760 39.32 94.28 3.92
CA LYS A 760 40.27 95.30 3.46
C LYS A 760 39.67 96.17 2.35
N ASN A 761 39.93 97.47 2.41
CA ASN A 761 39.51 98.42 1.39
C ASN A 761 40.12 98.04 0.03
N GLY A 762 39.29 97.87 -1.00
CA GLY A 762 39.71 97.50 -2.36
C GLY A 762 39.63 96.01 -2.70
N LEU A 763 39.16 95.15 -1.79
CA LEU A 763 38.90 93.74 -2.09
C LEU A 763 37.57 93.56 -2.84
N GLU A 764 37.60 92.99 -4.05
CA GLU A 764 36.38 92.67 -4.81
C GLU A 764 35.72 91.40 -4.27
N ILE A 765 34.52 91.55 -3.67
CA ILE A 765 33.72 90.42 -3.16
C ILE A 765 32.48 90.26 -4.05
N PRO A 766 32.41 89.19 -4.87
CA PRO A 766 31.25 88.96 -5.73
C PRO A 766 30.01 88.65 -4.88
N GLY A 767 28.86 89.25 -5.21
CA GLY A 767 27.58 88.98 -4.54
C GLY A 767 27.36 89.66 -3.18
N LEU A 768 28.28 90.52 -2.72
CA LEU A 768 28.21 91.21 -1.42
C LEU A 768 26.88 91.93 -1.18
N LYS A 769 26.35 92.61 -2.21
CA LYS A 769 25.06 93.32 -2.12
C LYS A 769 23.90 92.39 -1.76
N ALA A 770 23.84 91.20 -2.35
CA ALA A 770 22.76 90.25 -2.10
C ALA A 770 22.85 89.67 -0.69
N ALA A 771 24.06 89.33 -0.22
CA ALA A 771 24.30 88.83 1.13
C ALA A 771 23.90 89.86 2.22
N LEU A 772 24.23 91.13 2.03
CA LEU A 772 23.84 92.20 2.96
C LEU A 772 22.32 92.42 3.03
N ILE A 773 21.61 92.33 1.90
CA ILE A 773 20.15 92.45 1.87
C ILE A 773 19.49 91.32 2.66
N LYS A 774 19.98 90.08 2.49
CA LYS A 774 19.47 88.90 3.20
C LYS A 774 19.62 89.07 4.71
N ILE A 775 20.79 89.46 5.20
CA ILE A 775 21.03 89.70 6.63
C ILE A 775 20.02 90.71 7.20
N LEU A 776 19.80 91.84 6.51
CA LEU A 776 18.85 92.87 6.96
C LEU A 776 17.39 92.39 6.97
N GLN A 777 17.00 91.50 6.06
CA GLN A 777 15.67 90.90 6.03
C GLN A 777 15.48 89.90 7.17
N ASP A 778 16.46 89.04 7.43
CA ASP A 778 16.41 88.01 8.48
C ASP A 778 16.24 88.65 9.87
N PHE A 779 16.97 89.73 10.17
CA PHE A 779 16.83 90.47 11.44
C PHE A 779 15.48 91.20 11.59
N ASN A 780 14.91 91.70 10.50
CA ASN A 780 13.57 92.31 10.55
C ASN A 780 12.48 91.25 10.82
N LEU A 781 12.57 90.08 10.19
CA LEU A 781 11.62 88.98 10.41
C LEU A 781 11.65 88.50 11.87
N GLN A 782 12.85 88.35 12.44
CA GLN A 782 13.04 87.92 13.83
C GLN A 782 12.36 88.89 14.81
N THR A 783 12.44 90.19 14.55
CA THR A 783 11.79 91.22 15.37
C THR A 783 10.26 91.09 15.30
N SER A 784 9.70 90.95 14.09
CA SER A 784 8.25 90.80 13.89
C SER A 784 7.67 89.53 14.54
N LEU A 785 8.43 88.43 14.52
CA LEU A 785 7.99 87.15 15.09
C LEU A 785 7.91 87.22 16.62
N LEU A 786 8.87 87.90 17.26
CA LEU A 786 8.86 88.13 18.71
C LEU A 786 7.64 88.96 19.15
N GLU A 787 7.29 90.01 18.41
CA GLU A 787 6.10 90.84 18.67
C GLU A 787 4.80 90.02 18.52
N GLY A 788 4.71 89.15 17.52
CA GLY A 788 3.56 88.25 17.31
C GLY A 788 3.38 87.24 18.45
N CYS A 789 4.47 86.60 18.89
CA CYS A 789 4.43 85.66 20.02
C CYS A 789 3.96 86.34 21.31
N GLN A 790 4.40 87.56 21.57
CA GLN A 790 3.98 88.33 22.74
C GLN A 790 2.45 88.54 22.76
N THR A 791 1.87 88.90 21.61
CA THR A 791 0.43 89.19 21.50
C THR A 791 -0.45 87.97 21.79
N ILE A 792 -0.05 86.79 21.31
CA ILE A 792 -0.80 85.53 21.54
C ILE A 792 -0.77 85.15 23.01
N LEU A 793 0.42 85.25 23.63
CA LEU A 793 0.64 84.85 25.01
C LEU A 793 -0.19 85.70 25.99
N ASP A 794 -0.31 86.99 25.71
CA ASP A 794 -1.18 87.91 26.45
C ASP A 794 -2.67 87.53 26.31
N GLY A 795 -3.10 87.10 25.11
CA GLY A 795 -4.46 86.62 24.85
C GLY A 795 -4.83 85.36 25.62
N ASP A 796 -3.96 84.35 25.57
CA ASP A 796 -4.16 83.06 26.27
C ASP A 796 -4.22 83.25 27.78
N CYS A 797 -3.35 84.11 28.32
CA CYS A 797 -3.34 84.46 29.74
C CYS A 797 -4.68 85.08 30.19
N ALA A 798 -5.27 85.94 29.37
CA ALA A 798 -6.58 86.55 29.66
C ALA A 798 -7.74 85.53 29.63
N GLU A 799 -7.69 84.54 28.74
CA GLU A 799 -8.70 83.48 28.68
C GLU A 799 -8.61 82.51 29.86
N LEU A 800 -7.41 82.02 30.17
CA LEU A 800 -7.18 81.14 31.32
C LEU A 800 -7.59 81.81 32.65
N ALA A 801 -7.36 83.11 32.80
CA ALA A 801 -7.79 83.87 33.97
C ALA A 801 -9.32 83.91 34.12
N ARG A 802 -10.07 84.10 33.02
CA ARG A 802 -11.54 84.09 33.03
C ARG A 802 -12.08 82.72 33.43
N ASP A 803 -11.52 81.64 32.89
CA ASP A 803 -11.94 80.28 33.21
C ASP A 803 -11.67 79.90 34.67
N LEU A 804 -10.50 80.29 35.21
CA LEU A 804 -10.18 80.10 36.62
C LEU A 804 -11.21 80.81 37.52
N HIS A 805 -11.55 82.06 37.20
CA HIS A 805 -12.51 82.84 37.98
C HIS A 805 -13.92 82.22 37.96
N ARG A 806 -14.39 81.76 36.81
CA ARG A 806 -15.69 81.07 36.67
C ARG A 806 -15.75 79.79 37.51
N ASN A 807 -14.66 79.03 37.52
CA ASN A 807 -14.61 77.74 38.23
C ASN A 807 -14.46 77.92 39.76
N GLN A 808 -13.83 79.00 40.23
CA GLN A 808 -13.71 79.30 41.66
C GLN A 808 -15.00 79.86 42.28
N THR A 809 -15.80 80.59 41.51
CA THR A 809 -17.00 81.30 42.01
C THR A 809 -18.30 80.52 41.82
N GLY A 810 -18.32 79.48 40.97
CA GLY A 810 -19.50 78.68 40.71
C GLY A 810 -19.84 77.68 41.83
N GLY A 811 -21.11 77.63 42.26
CA GLY A 811 -21.60 76.62 43.19
C GLY A 811 -21.56 75.19 42.63
N PHE A 812 -21.45 74.19 43.52
CA PHE A 812 -21.48 72.77 43.20
C PHE A 812 -22.62 72.07 43.97
N LEU A 813 -23.52 71.38 43.26
CA LEU A 813 -24.64 70.66 43.85
C LEU A 813 -24.24 69.21 44.19
N LEU A 814 -24.28 68.84 45.47
CA LEU A 814 -23.95 67.50 45.93
C LEU A 814 -25.20 66.82 46.52
N SER A 815 -25.65 65.72 45.89
CA SER A 815 -26.82 64.96 46.34
C SER A 815 -26.42 63.77 47.22
N ALA A 816 -27.30 63.30 48.11
CA ALA A 816 -27.00 62.15 48.97
C ALA A 816 -26.75 60.83 48.21
N GLN A 817 -27.13 60.76 46.92
CA GLN A 817 -26.86 59.62 46.04
C GLN A 817 -25.57 59.77 45.23
N THR A 818 -24.82 60.86 45.38
CA THR A 818 -23.56 61.02 44.65
C THR A 818 -22.54 60.00 45.14
N SER A 819 -22.07 59.16 44.21
CA SER A 819 -21.01 58.18 44.45
C SER A 819 -19.65 58.75 44.07
N CYS A 820 -18.62 58.30 44.78
CA CYS A 820 -17.24 58.60 44.42
C CYS A 820 -16.91 57.85 43.12
N PRO A 821 -16.42 58.53 42.07
CA PRO A 821 -16.08 57.89 40.80
C PRO A 821 -14.89 56.91 40.91
N ILE A 822 -14.11 56.95 42.00
CA ILE A 822 -12.95 56.06 42.19
C ILE A 822 -13.35 54.73 42.84
N CYS A 823 -14.08 54.77 43.97
CA CYS A 823 -14.45 53.57 44.73
C CYS A 823 -15.92 53.18 44.56
N THR A 824 -16.73 53.97 43.85
CA THR A 824 -18.17 53.77 43.58
C THR A 824 -19.10 53.78 44.79
N LEU A 825 -18.57 53.97 46.01
CA LEU A 825 -19.36 54.11 47.23
C LEU A 825 -19.99 55.53 47.34
N PRO A 826 -21.16 55.68 47.99
CA PRO A 826 -21.77 56.98 48.22
C PRO A 826 -20.85 57.89 49.05
N LEU A 827 -20.79 59.18 48.69
CA LEU A 827 -19.92 60.16 49.34
C LEU A 827 -20.26 60.41 50.82
N ARG A 828 -21.43 59.95 51.29
CA ARG A 828 -22.00 60.26 52.61
C ARG A 828 -22.19 59.03 53.51
N GLN A 829 -21.20 58.15 53.59
CA GLN A 829 -21.28 56.87 54.33
C GLN A 829 -20.68 56.89 55.75
N GLN A 830 -19.84 57.87 56.10
CA GLN A 830 -19.28 58.04 57.45
C GLN A 830 -19.51 59.47 57.95
N LEU A 831 -19.86 59.62 59.23
CA LEU A 831 -20.12 60.92 59.89
C LEU A 831 -18.91 61.88 59.90
N HIS A 832 -17.70 61.40 59.57
CA HIS A 832 -16.46 62.19 59.56
C HIS A 832 -15.60 62.02 58.29
N GLY A 833 -16.15 61.49 57.19
CA GLY A 833 -15.40 61.31 55.93
C GLY A 833 -15.16 62.62 55.16
N LEU A 834 -13.92 62.94 54.83
CA LEU A 834 -13.53 64.11 54.02
C LEU A 834 -13.75 63.85 52.51
N ALA A 835 -14.37 64.79 51.80
CA ALA A 835 -14.54 64.76 50.35
C ALA A 835 -13.84 65.96 49.69
N LEU A 836 -13.21 65.72 48.54
CA LEU A 836 -12.43 66.71 47.79
C LEU A 836 -13.18 67.10 46.51
N LEU A 837 -13.48 68.39 46.34
CA LEU A 837 -14.02 68.97 45.10
C LEU A 837 -12.90 69.67 44.34
N TYR A 838 -12.62 69.21 43.12
CA TYR A 838 -11.66 69.85 42.23
C TYR A 838 -12.32 70.94 41.37
N LEU A 839 -11.55 71.90 40.86
CA LEU A 839 -12.05 72.95 39.96
C LEU A 839 -12.61 72.40 38.63
N CYS A 840 -12.21 71.20 38.22
CA CYS A 840 -12.83 70.44 37.13
C CYS A 840 -14.20 69.82 37.51
N ARG A 841 -14.72 70.13 38.71
CA ARG A 841 -16.00 69.68 39.28
C ARG A 841 -16.14 68.19 39.57
N HIS A 842 -15.04 67.45 39.63
CA HIS A 842 -15.06 66.07 40.14
C HIS A 842 -14.98 66.08 41.67
N VAL A 843 -15.78 65.22 42.30
CA VAL A 843 -15.77 65.01 43.76
C VAL A 843 -15.38 63.58 44.06
N VAL A 844 -14.42 63.39 44.96
CA VAL A 844 -13.88 62.09 45.35
C VAL A 844 -13.70 62.04 46.86
N HIS A 845 -13.73 60.84 47.47
CA HIS A 845 -13.29 60.68 48.85
C HIS A 845 -11.81 61.03 48.98
N ALA A 846 -11.42 61.66 50.08
CA ALA A 846 -10.00 61.95 50.34
C ALA A 846 -9.15 60.66 50.36
N HIS A 847 -9.67 59.58 50.96
CA HIS A 847 -9.05 58.25 50.96
C HIS A 847 -8.75 57.68 49.57
N CYS A 848 -9.55 58.04 48.56
CA CYS A 848 -9.36 57.57 47.19
C CYS A 848 -8.21 58.28 46.45
N VAL A 849 -7.66 59.35 47.04
CA VAL A 849 -6.57 60.14 46.47
C VAL A 849 -5.29 59.94 47.27
N THR A 850 -5.40 59.88 48.61
CA THR A 850 -4.28 59.75 49.54
C THR A 850 -4.75 58.92 50.75
N SER A 851 -3.89 58.08 51.34
CA SER A 851 -4.25 57.22 52.48
C SER A 851 -4.75 58.04 53.70
N ASP A 852 -5.76 57.52 54.41
CA ASP A 852 -6.43 58.24 55.51
C ASP A 852 -5.47 58.62 56.65
N GLU A 853 -4.42 57.83 56.90
CA GLU A 853 -3.42 58.12 57.94
C GLU A 853 -2.60 59.40 57.65
N ALA A 854 -2.44 59.78 56.38
CA ALA A 854 -1.71 60.99 56.00
C ALA A 854 -2.53 62.28 56.16
N ILE A 855 -3.86 62.17 56.22
CA ILE A 855 -4.79 63.30 56.37
C ILE A 855 -5.32 63.37 57.82
N ALA A 856 -5.53 62.23 58.48
CA ALA A 856 -6.03 62.12 59.85
C ALA A 856 -5.01 62.54 60.93
N ASN A 857 -3.72 62.24 60.75
CA ASN A 857 -2.66 62.55 61.74
C ASN A 857 -2.46 64.04 62.06
N GLN A 858 -3.16 64.96 61.39
CA GLN A 858 -3.15 66.40 61.72
C GLN A 858 -4.55 67.01 61.95
N LEU A 859 -5.64 66.25 61.73
CA LEU A 859 -6.98 66.70 62.12
C LEU A 859 -7.16 66.65 63.65
N ASP A 860 -6.48 65.72 64.33
CA ASP A 860 -6.50 65.61 65.80
C ASP A 860 -5.70 66.70 66.54
N TYR A 861 -4.81 67.43 65.86
CA TYR A 861 -4.08 68.57 66.44
C TYR A 861 -4.84 69.91 66.34
N SER A 862 -6.03 69.94 65.73
CA SER A 862 -6.80 71.18 65.46
C SER A 862 -8.23 71.16 66.01
N VAL A 863 -8.56 70.26 66.93
CA VAL A 863 -9.90 70.18 67.54
C VAL A 863 -10.21 71.38 68.45
N GLY A 864 -9.24 72.28 68.69
CA GLY A 864 -9.38 73.41 69.62
C GLY A 864 -9.64 74.81 69.03
N ALA A 865 -9.59 75.04 67.71
CA ALA A 865 -9.62 76.42 67.20
C ALA A 865 -10.32 76.63 65.84
N HIS A 866 -11.38 77.47 65.89
CA HIS A 866 -11.98 78.27 64.81
C HIS A 866 -13.00 77.62 63.83
N GLN A 867 -14.29 77.73 64.19
CA GLN A 867 -15.45 77.63 63.27
C GLN A 867 -15.59 78.87 62.34
N GLY A 868 -14.48 79.42 61.83
CA GLY A 868 -14.45 80.60 60.95
C GLY A 868 -13.96 80.29 59.52
N ILE A 869 -14.24 81.19 58.57
CA ILE A 869 -13.81 81.07 57.16
C ILE A 869 -12.28 80.91 57.06
N SER A 870 -11.52 81.61 57.92
CA SER A 870 -10.05 81.52 57.97
C SER A 870 -9.55 80.11 58.29
N GLY A 871 -10.18 79.41 59.25
CA GLY A 871 -9.84 78.03 59.59
C GLY A 871 -10.12 77.04 58.44
N LYS A 872 -11.22 77.26 57.70
CA LYS A 872 -11.55 76.46 56.51
C LYS A 872 -10.55 76.68 55.36
N ILE A 873 -10.08 77.92 55.17
CA ILE A 873 -9.07 78.24 54.15
C ILE A 873 -7.71 77.62 54.51
N ALA A 874 -7.29 77.72 55.77
CA ALA A 874 -6.04 77.10 56.25
C ALA A 874 -6.07 75.58 56.09
N LEU A 875 -7.19 74.94 56.46
CA LEU A 875 -7.39 73.50 56.24
C LEU A 875 -7.31 73.13 54.75
N THR A 876 -7.93 73.92 53.88
CA THR A 876 -7.89 73.68 52.43
C THR A 876 -6.48 73.81 51.85
N ALA A 877 -5.68 74.78 52.32
CA ALA A 877 -4.29 74.96 51.90
C ALA A 877 -3.39 73.79 52.36
N MET A 878 -3.57 73.32 53.61
CA MET A 878 -2.84 72.16 54.14
C MET A 878 -3.17 70.88 53.37
N VAL A 879 -4.45 70.64 53.08
CA VAL A 879 -4.89 69.48 52.29
C VAL A 879 -4.34 69.58 50.86
N ARG A 880 -4.39 70.75 50.22
CA ARG A 880 -3.85 70.95 48.87
C ARG A 880 -2.35 70.65 48.77
N ALA A 881 -1.55 71.02 49.77
CA ALA A 881 -0.11 70.75 49.79
C ALA A 881 0.25 69.25 49.84
N LYS A 882 -0.68 68.41 50.34
CA LYS A 882 -0.51 66.95 50.45
C LYS A 882 -1.12 66.18 49.29
N ILE A 883 -1.75 66.86 48.34
CA ILE A 883 -2.23 66.27 47.10
C ILE A 883 -1.16 66.54 46.04
N PRO A 884 -0.26 65.57 45.75
CA PRO A 884 0.89 65.80 44.89
C PRO A 884 0.52 65.99 43.41
N GLN A 885 -0.72 65.67 43.02
CA GLN A 885 -1.17 65.66 41.63
C GLN A 885 -2.56 66.27 41.44
N GLY A 886 -2.89 66.64 40.19
CA GLY A 886 -4.21 67.19 39.83
C GLY A 886 -5.37 66.21 40.05
N CYS A 887 -6.54 66.52 39.50
CA CYS A 887 -7.72 65.67 39.68
C CYS A 887 -7.46 64.22 39.19
N PRO A 888 -7.58 63.20 40.06
CA PRO A 888 -7.29 61.81 39.71
C PRO A 888 -8.25 61.26 38.66
N VAL A 889 -9.48 61.78 38.58
CA VAL A 889 -10.46 61.38 37.56
C VAL A 889 -10.05 61.89 36.18
N CYS A 890 -9.57 63.13 36.07
CA CYS A 890 -9.06 63.66 34.80
C CYS A 890 -7.79 62.92 34.37
N ARG A 891 -6.93 62.56 35.33
CA ARG A 891 -5.73 61.78 35.06
C ARG A 891 -6.04 60.38 34.53
N ARG A 892 -6.92 59.62 35.20
CA ARG A 892 -7.37 58.30 34.71
C ARG A 892 -8.03 58.38 33.33
N LYS A 893 -8.76 59.46 33.04
CA LYS A 893 -9.29 59.70 31.68
C LYS A 893 -8.20 59.96 30.65
N ALA A 894 -7.17 60.72 30.98
CA ALA A 894 -6.02 60.95 30.10
C ALA A 894 -5.20 59.66 29.89
N GLU A 895 -5.16 58.78 30.89
CA GLU A 895 -4.50 57.46 30.85
C GLU A 895 -5.38 56.35 30.22
N GLY A 896 -6.62 56.64 29.81
CA GLY A 896 -7.49 55.74 29.04
C GLY A 896 -8.42 54.82 29.85
N GLU A 897 -8.50 54.96 31.18
CA GLU A 897 -9.34 54.11 32.02
C GLU A 897 -10.81 54.59 32.08
N ARG A 898 -11.77 53.67 31.91
CA ARG A 898 -13.22 53.97 31.98
C ARG A 898 -13.66 54.17 33.43
N VAL A 899 -13.80 55.42 33.84
CA VAL A 899 -14.41 55.79 35.13
C VAL A 899 -15.93 55.98 34.96
N GLN A 900 -16.75 55.21 35.67
CA GLN A 900 -18.21 55.29 35.59
C GLN A 900 -18.73 56.61 36.18
N HIS A 901 -19.38 57.43 35.33
CA HIS A 901 -20.03 58.67 35.73
C HIS A 901 -21.46 58.42 36.21
N PRO A 902 -21.91 59.02 37.34
CA PRO A 902 -23.34 59.12 37.63
C PRO A 902 -23.98 60.07 36.61
N ARG A 903 -24.85 59.54 35.76
CA ARG A 903 -25.57 60.26 34.70
C ARG A 903 -26.35 61.46 35.27
N SER A 904 -25.85 62.67 35.09
CA SER A 904 -26.68 63.88 35.06
C SER A 904 -27.21 64.06 33.64
N ARG A 905 -28.51 63.81 33.45
CA ARG A 905 -29.24 64.07 32.21
C ARG A 905 -29.19 65.57 31.86
N THR A 906 -28.52 65.91 30.77
CA THR A 906 -28.95 66.94 29.83
C THR A 906 -28.55 66.49 28.43
N HIS A 907 -29.57 66.25 27.60
CA HIS A 907 -29.42 66.04 26.17
C HIS A 907 -28.71 67.24 25.53
N VAL A 908 -27.88 66.99 24.51
CA VAL A 908 -28.02 67.50 23.12
C VAL A 908 -26.69 67.28 22.35
N HIS A 909 -26.79 66.47 21.29
CA HIS A 909 -25.96 66.29 20.08
C HIS A 909 -24.43 66.02 20.15
N ASP A 910 -24.08 64.75 19.88
CA ASP A 910 -22.99 64.38 18.95
C ASP A 910 -23.46 64.62 17.50
N VAL A 911 -22.61 65.17 16.63
CA VAL A 911 -21.96 64.52 15.45
C VAL A 911 -20.78 65.45 14.98
N PRO A 912 -19.84 65.06 14.07
CA PRO A 912 -18.55 64.45 14.35
C PRO A 912 -17.33 65.27 13.87
N THR A 913 -16.15 64.74 14.19
CA THR A 913 -14.83 64.93 13.55
C THR A 913 -14.83 65.32 12.07
N LEU A 914 -13.91 66.22 11.72
CA LEU A 914 -13.20 66.26 10.43
C LEU A 914 -11.74 66.67 10.66
N ALA A 915 -10.84 65.89 10.06
CA ALA A 915 -9.44 66.12 9.65
C ALA A 915 -8.54 67.02 10.51
#